data_AF-A0A0G4NQY3-F1
#
_entry.id   AF-A0A0G4NQY3-F1
#
_cell.length_a   1.000
_cell.length_b   1.000
_cell.length_c   1.000
_cell.angle_alpha   90.00
_cell.angle_beta   90.00
_cell.angle_gamma   90.00
#
_symmetry.space_group_name_H-M   'P 1'
#
loop_
_entity.id
_entity.type
_entity.pdbx_description
1 polymer ?
#
loop_
_entity_poly.entity_id
_entity_poly.type
_entity_poly.pdbx_seq_one_letter_code
_entity_poly.pdbx_strand_id
1 'polypeptide(L)'
;MASGKAPAENMLWGGRFTGGLDPLMLQYNASIQYDKLLFKEDILGSIAFARANAKSGIISNDEFTEIERGLREVQKEWEADTFVIMPNDEDIHTANERRLGEIIGKDIAGKLHTGRSRNEQVACDMRLWLRNQIQEIEGHLIALIEVIAARAEAENGVLMPGYTHLQRAMPVLWSQHLLSFGFYFANDLERLRETSKRVNRSPLGCGALAGNGFNIDRDMMAEELGFADILWNSMNAIAQGILSTLTIRPERMKAALDPFMLATDLADYLVRKGVPFRETHHISGRCVATSEKLGIPMNELSLEQLQAIDSRFGEDVAQTFDYERSVEMRSVKGGTSRTPDEPTNGIPLALAPNHKSPTMATTGGTSRLIAVVGATGNQGGSVARRFLAANFRVRAITRNPSSPAALALAEEGAEVVAADLDDPVALAAALQGANLIFSVTNYWEPFFRPDCRAAAEKQGITCRRFAYDVEVRQGKNIADAAAKTVDTLVENGFLVSTLSHAGRCSQGKYKDLYHFDSKADVFPSYVDEKYPALAAKMSCIHTGFFYTSHRILPNSYFGKRPDGTFQMSFTTAPDRMVPHFDPVADMGSFTFAVSQMPPGKAYMAEGTTCSWTEWIQSWGKLTGQPVAYNQVTFDEMVAATGEEATGIEVALMFEYTTDPGYDGGMDLLRAEDIRKAGIDCPMTSLEEWVKNQDWTDIIDK
;
A
#
# COMPACT_ATOMS: atom_id res chain seq x y z
N MET A 1 41.64 8.52 -4.23
CA MET A 1 42.01 9.71 -5.02
C MET A 1 40.98 9.87 -6.12
N ALA A 2 40.07 10.84 -6.00
CA ALA A 2 39.12 11.15 -7.07
C ALA A 2 39.89 11.80 -8.22
N SER A 3 39.95 11.15 -9.37
CA SER A 3 40.59 11.69 -10.57
C SER A 3 39.82 12.91 -11.06
N GLY A 4 40.47 14.07 -11.06
CA GLY A 4 39.94 15.34 -11.54
C GLY A 4 39.68 15.36 -13.05
N LYS A 5 38.59 14.73 -13.49
CA LYS A 5 37.97 15.04 -14.78
C LYS A 5 36.80 15.98 -14.53
N ALA A 6 36.80 17.12 -15.21
CA ALA A 6 35.66 18.03 -15.25
C ALA A 6 34.40 17.27 -15.76
N PRO A 7 33.18 17.72 -15.39
CA PRO A 7 31.96 17.19 -15.98
C PRO A 7 32.03 17.27 -17.51
N ALA A 8 31.50 16.26 -18.20
CA ALA A 8 31.41 16.31 -19.66
C ALA A 8 30.53 17.50 -20.07
N GLU A 9 30.99 18.33 -21.02
CA GLU A 9 30.37 19.60 -21.45
C GLU A 9 28.93 19.47 -21.99
N ASN A 10 28.40 18.25 -22.14
CA ASN A 10 27.10 17.96 -22.76
C ASN A 10 25.99 17.52 -21.78
N MET A 11 26.21 17.52 -20.46
CA MET A 11 25.16 17.15 -19.52
C MET A 11 24.26 18.33 -19.13
N LEU A 12 22.95 18.21 -19.39
CA LEU A 12 21.93 19.24 -19.13
C LEU A 12 21.79 19.64 -17.65
N TRP A 13 22.31 18.82 -16.73
CA TRP A 13 22.28 19.01 -15.28
C TRP A 13 23.68 19.24 -14.67
N GLY A 14 24.72 19.43 -15.50
CA GLY A 14 26.13 19.46 -15.09
C GLY A 14 26.59 20.72 -14.34
N GLY A 15 25.84 21.82 -14.37
CA GLY A 15 26.28 23.12 -13.83
C GLY A 15 26.54 23.17 -12.31
N ARG A 16 26.16 22.14 -11.56
CA ARG A 16 26.30 22.07 -10.10
C ARG A 16 27.40 21.13 -9.61
N PHE A 17 28.02 20.34 -10.49
CA PHE A 17 28.97 19.30 -10.09
C PHE A 17 30.42 19.75 -10.31
N THR A 18 31.27 19.56 -9.30
CA THR A 18 32.69 19.95 -9.33
C THR A 18 33.62 18.84 -9.87
N GLY A 19 33.07 17.67 -10.22
CA GLY A 19 33.79 16.54 -10.83
C GLY A 19 32.87 15.69 -11.70
N GLY A 20 33.47 14.85 -12.56
CA GLY A 20 32.74 13.89 -13.39
C GLY A 20 32.04 12.80 -12.58
N LEU A 21 30.98 12.20 -13.14
CA LEU A 21 30.27 11.10 -12.52
C LEU A 21 31.08 9.81 -12.48
N ASP A 22 30.84 9.03 -11.43
CA ASP A 22 31.36 7.66 -11.33
C ASP A 22 30.86 6.80 -12.51
N PRO A 23 31.71 6.00 -13.17
CA PRO A 23 31.30 5.14 -14.28
C PRO A 23 30.14 4.20 -13.94
N LEU A 24 30.04 3.71 -12.69
CA LEU A 24 28.92 2.89 -12.24
C LEU A 24 27.63 3.70 -12.17
N MET A 25 27.69 4.95 -11.72
CA MET A 25 26.54 5.86 -11.73
C MET A 25 26.09 6.18 -13.15
N LEU A 26 27.02 6.37 -14.09
CA LEU A 26 26.68 6.57 -15.50
C LEU A 26 25.94 5.35 -16.08
N GLN A 27 26.45 4.15 -15.81
CA GLN A 27 25.80 2.92 -16.28
C GLN A 27 24.44 2.67 -15.62
N TYR A 28 24.31 2.98 -14.33
CA TYR A 28 23.07 2.80 -13.58
C TYR A 28 21.98 3.81 -13.99
N ASN A 29 22.37 5.05 -14.30
CA ASN A 29 21.42 6.12 -14.61
C ASN A 29 20.99 6.13 -16.09
N ALA A 30 21.82 5.62 -17.00
CA ALA A 30 21.53 5.66 -18.43
C ALA A 30 20.31 4.80 -18.80
N SER A 31 19.36 5.40 -19.53
CA SER A 31 18.13 4.76 -20.00
C SER A 31 18.10 4.50 -21.50
N ILE A 32 19.06 5.05 -22.26
CA ILE A 32 19.14 4.96 -23.74
C ILE A 32 19.03 3.54 -24.32
N GLN A 33 19.41 2.52 -23.54
CA GLN A 33 19.37 1.12 -24.00
C GLN A 33 17.94 0.62 -24.24
N TYR A 34 16.95 1.21 -23.57
CA TYR A 34 15.54 0.81 -23.67
C TYR A 34 14.61 1.97 -24.04
N ASP A 35 14.87 3.20 -23.57
CA ASP A 35 14.01 4.35 -23.87
C ASP A 35 14.13 4.85 -25.31
N LYS A 36 15.14 4.39 -26.07
CA LYS A 36 15.27 4.65 -27.52
C LYS A 36 14.03 4.25 -28.31
N LEU A 37 13.19 3.35 -27.77
CA LEU A 37 11.90 2.99 -28.34
C LEU A 37 10.92 4.18 -28.43
N LEU A 38 11.14 5.23 -27.64
CA LEU A 38 10.32 6.45 -27.57
C LEU A 38 10.80 7.55 -28.55
N PHE A 39 11.75 7.27 -29.45
CA PHE A 39 12.35 8.30 -30.32
C PHE A 39 11.31 9.09 -31.12
N LYS A 40 10.27 8.41 -31.60
CA LYS A 40 9.23 9.00 -32.44
C LYS A 40 8.36 9.92 -31.61
N GLU A 41 7.98 9.48 -30.43
CA GLU A 41 7.17 10.24 -29.48
C GLU A 41 7.92 11.50 -29.00
N ASP A 42 9.19 11.37 -28.63
CA ASP A 42 10.03 12.51 -28.22
C ASP A 42 10.17 13.56 -29.33
N ILE A 43 10.37 13.11 -30.58
CA ILE A 43 10.47 14.01 -31.74
C ILE A 43 9.15 14.73 -31.99
N LEU A 44 8.02 14.02 -31.96
CA LEU A 44 6.70 14.63 -32.14
C LEU A 44 6.38 15.64 -31.03
N GLY A 45 6.62 15.26 -29.78
CA GLY A 45 6.48 16.14 -28.61
C GLY A 45 7.37 17.38 -28.71
N SER A 46 8.61 17.21 -29.18
CA SER A 46 9.56 18.30 -29.40
C SER A 46 9.13 19.26 -30.51
N ILE A 47 8.58 18.77 -31.62
CA ILE A 47 8.04 19.63 -32.69
C ILE A 47 6.85 20.44 -32.18
N ALA A 48 5.88 19.80 -31.50
CA ALA A 48 4.71 20.48 -30.94
C ALA A 48 5.12 21.56 -29.92
N PHE A 49 6.10 21.24 -29.06
CA PHE A 49 6.64 22.20 -28.08
C PHE A 49 7.35 23.37 -28.75
N ALA A 50 8.19 23.11 -29.75
CA ALA A 50 8.87 24.16 -30.51
C ALA A 50 7.85 25.09 -31.21
N ARG A 51 6.77 24.52 -31.78
CA ARG A 51 5.69 25.29 -32.41
C ARG A 51 4.99 26.20 -31.41
N ALA A 52 4.71 25.69 -30.20
CA ALA A 52 4.13 26.48 -29.12
C ALA A 52 5.06 27.62 -28.68
N ASN A 53 6.36 27.36 -28.55
CA ASN A 53 7.36 28.39 -28.24
C ASN A 53 7.46 29.47 -29.33
N ALA A 54 7.34 29.09 -30.61
CA ALA A 54 7.33 30.04 -31.72
C ALA A 54 6.11 30.96 -31.67
N LYS A 55 4.93 30.38 -31.39
CA LYS A 55 3.67 31.12 -31.22
C LYS A 55 3.72 32.09 -30.02
N SER A 56 4.42 31.71 -28.95
CA SER A 56 4.66 32.58 -27.78
C SER A 56 5.81 33.58 -27.97
N GLY A 57 6.48 33.59 -29.13
CA GLY A 57 7.57 34.52 -29.45
C GLY A 57 8.90 34.24 -28.72
N ILE A 58 9.06 33.04 -28.14
CA ILE A 58 10.29 32.62 -27.44
C ILE A 58 11.38 32.25 -28.45
N ILE A 59 10.96 31.67 -29.58
CA ILE A 59 11.79 31.45 -30.77
C ILE A 59 11.09 32.09 -31.97
N SER A 60 11.86 32.43 -33.00
CA SER A 60 11.32 32.90 -34.27
C SER A 60 10.73 31.77 -35.11
N ASN A 61 9.89 32.12 -36.10
CA ASN A 61 9.35 31.13 -37.04
C ASN A 61 10.44 30.49 -37.91
N ASP A 62 11.51 31.21 -38.21
CA ASP A 62 12.65 30.67 -38.96
C ASP A 62 13.41 29.63 -38.13
N GLU A 63 13.64 29.92 -36.84
CA GLU A 63 14.24 28.96 -35.90
C GLU A 63 13.36 27.74 -35.70
N PHE A 64 12.04 27.92 -35.59
CA PHE A 64 11.09 26.80 -35.53
C PHE A 64 11.16 25.93 -36.79
N THR A 65 11.20 26.54 -37.98
CA THR A 65 11.27 25.83 -39.25
C THR A 65 12.54 24.97 -39.33
N GLU A 66 13.68 25.51 -38.89
CA GLU A 66 14.93 24.73 -38.82
C GLU A 66 14.86 23.61 -37.78
N ILE A 67 14.29 23.85 -36.60
CA ILE A 67 14.09 22.82 -35.57
C ILE A 67 13.21 21.69 -36.10
N GLU A 68 12.06 22.00 -36.71
CA GLU A 68 11.15 21.00 -37.28
C GLU A 68 11.85 20.21 -38.39
N ARG A 69 12.56 20.88 -39.31
CA ARG A 69 13.33 20.22 -40.37
C ARG A 69 14.38 19.27 -39.79
N GLY A 70 15.17 19.74 -38.82
CA GLY A 70 16.23 18.96 -38.19
C GLY A 70 15.68 17.75 -37.44
N LEU A 71 14.62 17.91 -36.65
CA LEU A 71 13.96 16.82 -35.93
C LEU A 71 13.37 15.77 -36.88
N ARG A 72 12.81 16.18 -38.03
CA ARG A 72 12.34 15.25 -39.07
C ARG A 72 13.48 14.50 -39.76
N GLU A 73 14.67 15.10 -39.84
CA GLU A 73 15.87 14.41 -40.33
C GLU A 73 16.36 13.38 -39.31
N VAL A 74 16.42 13.74 -38.02
CA VAL A 74 16.70 12.79 -36.91
C VAL A 74 15.71 11.62 -36.92
N GLN A 75 14.42 11.89 -37.13
CA GLN A 75 13.39 10.85 -37.20
C GLN A 75 13.67 9.85 -38.31
N LYS A 76 14.06 10.33 -39.50
CA LYS A 76 14.43 9.46 -40.63
C LYS A 76 15.65 8.61 -40.34
N GLU A 77 16.62 9.15 -39.61
CA GLU A 77 17.82 8.39 -39.23
C GLU A 77 17.46 7.21 -38.30
N TRP A 78 16.58 7.44 -37.31
CA TRP A 78 16.06 6.38 -36.45
C TRP A 78 15.23 5.36 -37.22
N GLU A 79 14.29 5.79 -38.07
CA GLU A 79 13.43 4.90 -38.86
C GLU A 79 14.22 4.05 -39.87
N ALA A 80 15.38 4.54 -40.31
CA ALA A 80 16.29 3.82 -41.22
C ALA A 80 17.37 3.00 -40.49
N ASP A 81 17.35 2.93 -39.15
CA ASP A 81 18.39 2.30 -38.33
C ASP A 81 19.82 2.84 -38.63
N THR A 82 19.93 4.12 -38.99
CA THR A 82 21.20 4.80 -39.31
C THR A 82 21.69 5.75 -38.22
N PHE A 83 20.85 6.06 -37.24
CA PHE A 83 21.20 6.88 -36.08
C PHE A 83 22.32 6.22 -35.25
N VAL A 84 23.38 6.97 -34.94
CA VAL A 84 24.49 6.48 -34.11
C VAL A 84 24.33 7.00 -32.68
N ILE A 85 24.07 6.06 -31.75
CA ILE A 85 24.05 6.34 -30.30
C ILE A 85 25.50 6.53 -29.83
N MET A 86 25.74 7.63 -29.12
CA MET A 86 27.05 7.98 -28.61
C MET A 86 27.20 7.59 -27.13
N PRO A 87 28.40 7.33 -26.61
CA PRO A 87 28.61 6.91 -25.21
C PRO A 87 28.11 7.91 -24.15
N ASN A 88 27.90 9.15 -24.53
CA ASN A 88 27.43 10.25 -23.69
C ASN A 88 25.94 10.59 -23.90
N ASP A 89 25.23 9.80 -24.72
CA ASP A 89 23.76 9.85 -24.78
C ASP A 89 23.22 9.08 -23.56
N GLU A 90 22.72 9.84 -22.58
CA GLU A 90 22.20 9.30 -21.31
C GLU A 90 20.84 8.60 -21.53
N ASP A 91 20.00 9.24 -22.33
CA ASP A 91 18.59 8.93 -22.57
C ASP A 91 18.23 9.30 -24.02
N ILE A 92 17.05 8.89 -24.49
CA ILE A 92 16.59 9.21 -25.85
C ILE A 92 16.54 10.72 -26.13
N HIS A 93 16.19 11.50 -25.12
CA HIS A 93 16.04 12.94 -25.26
C HIS A 93 17.39 13.64 -25.50
N THR A 94 18.45 13.24 -24.78
CA THR A 94 19.81 13.75 -24.97
C THR A 94 20.38 13.32 -26.32
N ALA A 95 20.09 12.10 -26.77
CA ALA A 95 20.49 11.62 -28.09
C ALA A 95 19.87 12.47 -29.21
N ASN A 96 18.55 12.71 -29.16
CA ASN A 96 17.83 13.50 -30.16
C ASN A 96 18.27 14.97 -30.15
N GLU A 97 18.43 15.58 -28.98
CA GLU A 97 18.90 16.97 -28.86
C GLU A 97 20.35 17.14 -29.33
N ARG A 98 21.25 16.18 -29.03
CA ARG A 98 22.61 16.16 -29.56
C ARG A 98 22.59 16.13 -31.08
N ARG A 99 21.88 15.15 -31.67
CA ARG A 99 21.84 14.98 -33.12
C ARG A 99 21.20 16.18 -33.81
N LEU A 100 20.15 16.76 -33.23
CA LEU A 100 19.57 18.01 -33.71
C LEU A 100 20.64 19.13 -33.76
N GLY A 101 21.41 19.30 -32.68
CA GLY A 101 22.50 20.29 -32.63
C GLY A 101 23.60 20.08 -33.67
N GLU A 102 23.86 18.83 -34.08
CA GLU A 102 24.79 18.50 -35.17
C GLU A 102 24.23 18.88 -36.56
N ILE A 103 22.91 18.82 -36.74
CA ILE A 103 22.24 19.08 -38.03
C ILE A 103 21.98 20.58 -38.24
N ILE A 104 21.51 21.29 -37.21
CA ILE A 104 21.05 22.69 -37.34
C ILE A 104 21.92 23.71 -36.60
N GLY A 105 22.97 23.24 -35.90
CA GLY A 105 23.82 24.06 -35.06
C GLY A 105 23.29 24.23 -33.64
N LYS A 106 24.22 24.29 -32.68
CA LYS A 106 23.92 24.35 -31.23
C LYS A 106 23.16 25.61 -30.81
N ASP A 107 23.36 26.73 -31.49
CA ASP A 107 22.75 28.01 -31.12
C ASP A 107 21.22 28.00 -31.30
N ILE A 108 20.73 27.33 -32.34
CA ILE A 108 19.29 27.16 -32.59
C ILE A 108 18.76 25.97 -31.79
N ALA A 109 19.45 24.81 -31.86
CA ALA A 109 19.02 23.59 -31.17
C ALA A 109 18.91 23.79 -29.65
N GLY A 110 19.84 24.54 -29.04
CA GLY A 110 19.85 24.82 -27.61
C GLY A 110 18.63 25.62 -27.11
N LYS A 111 17.88 26.27 -28.00
CA LYS A 111 16.65 27.00 -27.66
C LYS A 111 15.43 26.08 -27.50
N LEU A 112 15.46 24.86 -28.03
CA LEU A 112 14.34 23.92 -27.98
C LEU A 112 13.89 23.62 -26.55
N HIS A 113 14.84 23.50 -25.62
CA HIS A 113 14.55 23.16 -24.22
C HIS A 113 14.05 24.35 -23.38
N THR A 114 13.92 25.55 -23.95
CA THR A 114 13.49 26.74 -23.22
C THR A 114 12.09 26.55 -22.64
N GLY A 115 11.98 26.60 -21.31
CA GLY A 115 10.72 26.42 -20.60
C GLY A 115 10.23 24.98 -20.50
N ARG A 116 11.02 24.01 -20.97
CA ARG A 116 10.70 22.58 -20.92
C ARG A 116 11.41 21.90 -19.74
N SER A 117 10.85 20.80 -19.26
CA SER A 117 11.52 19.88 -18.34
C SER A 117 11.51 18.46 -18.88
N ARG A 118 12.54 17.68 -18.55
CA ARG A 118 12.56 16.23 -18.78
C ARG A 118 11.37 15.51 -18.15
N ASN A 119 10.84 16.00 -17.03
CA ASN A 119 9.73 15.37 -16.32
C ASN A 119 8.43 15.34 -17.15
N GLU A 120 8.05 16.46 -17.76
CA GLU A 120 6.86 16.52 -18.60
C GLU A 120 7.09 15.87 -19.97
N GLN A 121 8.32 15.92 -20.47
CA GLN A 121 8.71 15.38 -21.75
C GLN A 121 8.57 13.85 -21.73
N VAL A 122 9.24 13.18 -20.79
CA VAL A 122 9.14 11.72 -20.68
C VAL A 122 7.71 11.26 -20.37
N ALA A 123 6.96 12.03 -19.57
CA ALA A 123 5.55 11.72 -19.29
C ALA A 123 4.68 11.82 -20.55
N CYS A 124 4.95 12.79 -21.43
CA CYS A 124 4.29 12.93 -22.73
C CYS A 124 4.65 11.74 -23.63
N ASP A 125 5.94 11.42 -23.72
CA ASP A 125 6.45 10.40 -24.63
C ASP A 125 5.91 9.01 -24.26
N MET A 126 5.95 8.66 -22.98
CA MET A 126 5.37 7.42 -22.47
C MET A 126 3.87 7.31 -22.74
N ARG A 127 3.12 8.42 -22.61
CA ARG A 127 1.66 8.41 -22.86
C ARG A 127 1.32 8.27 -24.33
N LEU A 128 2.08 8.92 -25.22
CA LEU A 128 1.94 8.75 -26.66
C LEU A 128 2.25 7.31 -27.07
N TRP A 129 3.37 6.77 -26.57
CA TRP A 129 3.78 5.40 -26.88
C TRP A 129 2.76 4.40 -26.38
N LEU A 130 2.34 4.51 -25.11
CA LEU A 130 1.37 3.60 -24.51
C LEU A 130 0.01 3.68 -25.22
N ARG A 131 -0.43 4.88 -25.65
CA ARG A 131 -1.65 5.03 -26.44
C ARG A 131 -1.58 4.22 -27.74
N ASN A 132 -0.47 4.32 -28.46
CA ASN A 132 -0.27 3.60 -29.72
C ASN A 132 -0.21 2.09 -29.48
N GLN A 133 0.49 1.64 -28.44
CA GLN A 133 0.56 0.22 -28.06
C GLN A 133 -0.80 -0.35 -27.64
N ILE A 134 -1.60 0.43 -26.91
CA ILE A 134 -2.98 0.04 -26.56
C ILE A 134 -3.82 -0.19 -27.81
N GLN A 135 -3.68 0.65 -28.84
CA GLN A 135 -4.40 0.49 -30.11
C GLN A 135 -3.98 -0.79 -30.86
N GLU A 136 -2.68 -1.12 -30.86
CA GLU A 136 -2.18 -2.37 -31.46
C GLU A 136 -2.71 -3.60 -30.72
N ILE A 137 -2.64 -3.60 -29.39
CA ILE A 137 -3.15 -4.70 -28.55
C ILE A 137 -4.66 -4.85 -28.72
N GLU A 138 -5.41 -3.74 -28.80
CA GLU A 138 -6.85 -3.76 -29.08
C GLU A 138 -7.13 -4.45 -30.42
N GLY A 139 -6.37 -4.14 -31.48
CA GLY A 139 -6.50 -4.79 -32.78
C GLY A 139 -6.28 -6.32 -32.70
N HIS A 140 -5.23 -6.76 -32.01
CA HIS A 140 -4.96 -8.19 -31.81
C HIS A 140 -6.07 -8.90 -31.01
N LEU A 141 -6.60 -8.24 -29.99
CA LEU A 141 -7.63 -8.80 -29.13
C LEU A 141 -8.97 -8.93 -29.87
N ILE A 142 -9.33 -7.92 -30.67
CA ILE A 142 -10.51 -7.99 -31.56
C ILE A 142 -10.36 -9.16 -32.54
N ALA A 143 -9.21 -9.27 -33.23
CA ALA A 143 -8.98 -10.35 -34.18
C ALA A 143 -9.08 -11.74 -33.53
N LEU A 144 -8.57 -11.90 -32.32
CA LEU A 144 -8.69 -13.16 -31.57
C LEU A 144 -10.15 -13.49 -31.23
N ILE A 145 -10.93 -12.51 -30.78
CA ILE A 145 -12.36 -12.67 -30.47
C ILE A 145 -13.14 -13.04 -31.73
N GLU A 146 -12.86 -12.40 -32.87
CA GLU A 146 -13.48 -12.70 -34.16
C GLU A 146 -13.18 -14.14 -34.62
N VAL A 147 -11.93 -14.60 -34.47
CA VAL A 147 -11.55 -15.99 -34.78
C VAL A 147 -12.28 -16.99 -33.89
N ILE A 148 -12.40 -16.70 -32.59
CA ILE A 148 -13.14 -17.55 -31.64
C ILE A 148 -14.62 -17.62 -32.04
N ALA A 149 -15.23 -16.48 -32.34
CA ALA A 149 -16.64 -16.40 -32.74
C ALA A 149 -16.91 -17.15 -34.06
N ALA A 150 -16.08 -16.93 -35.08
CA ALA A 150 -16.20 -17.61 -36.37
C ALA A 150 -16.05 -19.13 -36.24
N ARG A 151 -15.12 -19.61 -35.41
CA ARG A 151 -14.97 -21.05 -35.15
C ARG A 151 -16.14 -21.64 -34.37
N ALA A 152 -16.63 -20.93 -33.35
CA ALA A 152 -17.79 -21.36 -32.59
C ALA A 152 -19.05 -21.49 -33.47
N GLU A 153 -19.22 -20.60 -34.45
CA GLU A 153 -20.31 -20.68 -35.44
C GLU A 153 -20.12 -21.86 -36.41
N ALA A 154 -18.93 -22.00 -37.01
CA ALA A 154 -18.65 -23.05 -38.00
C ALA A 154 -18.69 -24.47 -37.42
N GLU A 155 -18.31 -24.63 -36.15
CA GLU A 155 -18.20 -25.92 -35.46
C GLU A 155 -19.40 -26.17 -34.52
N ASN A 156 -20.51 -25.45 -34.74
CA ASN A 156 -21.71 -25.58 -33.92
C ASN A 156 -22.32 -27.00 -34.05
N GLY A 157 -22.63 -27.61 -32.90
CA GLY A 157 -23.16 -28.98 -32.81
C GLY A 157 -22.14 -30.06 -32.42
N VAL A 158 -20.83 -29.75 -32.39
CA VAL A 158 -19.82 -30.67 -31.86
C VAL A 158 -19.95 -30.78 -30.33
N LEU A 159 -20.12 -31.99 -29.82
CA LEU A 159 -20.22 -32.27 -28.38
C LEU A 159 -18.87 -32.67 -27.79
N MET A 160 -18.60 -32.24 -26.57
CA MET A 160 -17.45 -32.66 -25.76
C MET A 160 -17.85 -32.85 -24.29
N PRO A 161 -17.09 -33.61 -23.48
CA PRO A 161 -17.28 -33.57 -22.03
C PRO A 161 -16.86 -32.20 -21.48
N GLY A 162 -17.74 -31.58 -20.68
CA GLY A 162 -17.38 -30.46 -19.82
C GLY A 162 -16.69 -30.97 -18.56
N TYR A 163 -15.82 -30.13 -17.97
CA TYR A 163 -14.99 -30.52 -16.84
C TYR A 163 -15.17 -29.58 -15.66
N THR A 164 -15.24 -30.17 -14.47
CA THR A 164 -15.10 -29.47 -13.18
C THR A 164 -14.12 -30.30 -12.35
N HIS A 165 -13.13 -29.66 -11.72
CA HIS A 165 -12.02 -30.36 -11.06
C HIS A 165 -11.27 -31.35 -11.97
N LEU A 166 -11.22 -31.03 -13.28
CA LEU A 166 -10.65 -31.89 -14.32
C LEU A 166 -11.33 -33.27 -14.46
N GLN A 167 -12.50 -33.47 -13.83
CA GLN A 167 -13.33 -34.65 -13.97
C GLN A 167 -14.46 -34.39 -14.97
N ARG A 168 -14.83 -35.41 -15.76
CA ARG A 168 -15.95 -35.32 -16.71
C ARG A 168 -17.25 -35.08 -15.94
N ALA A 169 -17.93 -33.98 -16.23
CA ALA A 169 -19.15 -33.56 -15.56
C ALA A 169 -20.38 -33.77 -16.47
N MET A 170 -20.70 -32.78 -17.30
CA MET A 170 -21.84 -32.81 -18.23
C MET A 170 -21.37 -32.65 -19.67
N PRO A 171 -22.07 -33.20 -20.67
CA PRO A 171 -21.78 -32.89 -22.07
C PRO A 171 -22.06 -31.40 -22.35
N VAL A 172 -21.15 -30.75 -23.06
CA VAL A 172 -21.28 -29.35 -23.50
C VAL A 172 -20.99 -29.26 -25.00
N LEU A 173 -21.39 -28.16 -25.62
CA LEU A 173 -20.96 -27.84 -26.98
C LEU A 173 -19.51 -27.34 -26.95
N TRP A 174 -18.72 -27.78 -27.93
CA TRP A 174 -17.39 -27.22 -28.18
C TRP A 174 -17.44 -25.72 -28.45
N SER A 175 -18.45 -25.26 -29.20
CA SER A 175 -18.70 -23.83 -29.44
C SER A 175 -18.94 -23.05 -28.15
N GLN A 176 -19.68 -23.63 -27.18
CA GLN A 176 -19.88 -23.02 -25.85
C GLN A 176 -18.56 -22.91 -25.07
N HIS A 177 -17.69 -23.93 -25.15
CA HIS A 177 -16.39 -23.92 -24.48
C HIS A 177 -15.43 -22.90 -25.11
N LEU A 178 -15.42 -22.75 -26.44
CA LEU A 178 -14.64 -21.71 -27.10
C LEU A 178 -15.13 -20.30 -26.74
N LEU A 179 -16.45 -20.09 -26.79
CA LEU A 179 -17.04 -18.79 -26.48
C LEU A 179 -16.79 -18.36 -25.05
N SER A 180 -16.62 -19.28 -24.08
CA SER A 180 -16.23 -18.87 -22.73
C SER A 180 -14.89 -18.13 -22.69
N PHE A 181 -13.92 -18.54 -23.52
CA PHE A 181 -12.66 -17.77 -23.67
C PHE A 181 -12.88 -16.46 -24.42
N GLY A 182 -13.71 -16.45 -25.46
CA GLY A 182 -14.10 -15.24 -26.17
C GLY A 182 -14.69 -14.16 -25.24
N PHE A 183 -15.53 -14.55 -24.27
CA PHE A 183 -16.08 -13.63 -23.29
C PHE A 183 -15.04 -13.10 -22.29
N TYR A 184 -14.05 -13.90 -21.87
CA TYR A 184 -12.94 -13.38 -21.06
C TYR A 184 -12.19 -12.28 -21.81
N PHE A 185 -11.82 -12.54 -23.06
CA PHE A 185 -11.12 -11.56 -23.90
C PHE A 185 -11.97 -10.33 -24.23
N ALA A 186 -13.29 -10.46 -24.43
CA ALA A 186 -14.18 -9.32 -24.64
C ALA A 186 -14.24 -8.39 -23.42
N ASN A 187 -14.22 -8.94 -22.21
CA ASN A 187 -14.15 -8.13 -20.98
C ASN A 187 -12.80 -7.44 -20.82
N ASP A 188 -11.71 -8.09 -21.24
CA ASP A 188 -10.38 -7.47 -21.24
C ASP A 188 -10.29 -6.33 -22.26
N LEU A 189 -10.95 -6.49 -23.42
CA LEU A 189 -11.07 -5.44 -24.43
C LEU A 189 -11.80 -4.20 -23.90
N GLU A 190 -12.85 -4.39 -23.11
CA GLU A 190 -13.55 -3.29 -22.43
C GLU A 190 -12.62 -2.54 -21.48
N ARG A 191 -11.91 -3.25 -20.59
CA ARG A 191 -10.94 -2.64 -19.66
C ARG A 191 -9.81 -1.89 -20.36
N LEU A 192 -9.32 -2.44 -21.48
CA LEU A 192 -8.29 -1.82 -22.30
C LEU A 192 -8.78 -0.49 -22.89
N ARG A 193 -10.00 -0.46 -23.43
CA ARG A 193 -10.64 0.76 -23.96
C ARG A 193 -10.87 1.82 -22.89
N GLU A 194 -11.27 1.43 -21.69
CA GLU A 194 -11.41 2.35 -20.57
C GLU A 194 -10.07 2.96 -20.15
N THR A 195 -9.01 2.15 -20.17
CA THR A 195 -7.64 2.58 -19.85
C THR A 195 -7.12 3.56 -20.89
N SER A 196 -7.36 3.30 -22.18
CA SER A 196 -7.01 4.19 -23.29
C SER A 196 -7.47 5.64 -23.06
N LYS A 197 -8.71 5.82 -22.58
CA LYS A 197 -9.29 7.15 -22.28
C LYS A 197 -8.49 7.93 -21.22
N ARG A 198 -7.90 7.25 -20.24
CA ARG A 198 -7.10 7.85 -19.16
C ARG A 198 -5.66 8.14 -19.59
N VAL A 199 -5.12 7.28 -20.47
CA VAL A 199 -3.78 7.45 -21.06
C VAL A 199 -3.77 8.64 -22.02
N ASN A 200 -4.84 8.84 -22.80
CA ASN A 200 -4.93 9.88 -23.85
C ASN A 200 -5.19 11.30 -23.30
N ARG A 201 -4.37 11.75 -22.33
CA ARG A 201 -4.35 13.12 -21.81
C ARG A 201 -2.94 13.69 -21.75
N SER A 202 -2.75 14.92 -22.23
CA SER A 202 -1.42 15.53 -22.39
C SER A 202 -0.86 16.11 -21.08
N PRO A 203 0.37 15.74 -20.68
CA PRO A 203 1.11 16.39 -19.59
C PRO A 203 1.96 17.59 -20.06
N LEU A 204 2.05 17.85 -21.37
CA LEU A 204 2.96 18.85 -21.92
C LEU A 204 2.57 20.28 -21.50
N GLY A 205 3.55 21.09 -21.12
CA GLY A 205 3.41 22.42 -20.50
C GLY A 205 3.28 22.42 -18.97
N CYS A 206 3.48 21.29 -18.30
CA CYS A 206 3.57 21.17 -16.84
C CYS A 206 4.96 21.52 -16.26
N GLY A 207 5.97 21.71 -17.10
CA GLY A 207 7.35 21.98 -16.69
C GLY A 207 7.89 20.90 -15.77
N ALA A 208 8.75 21.29 -14.82
CA ALA A 208 9.32 20.33 -13.87
C ALA A 208 8.31 19.83 -12.83
N LEU A 209 7.30 20.63 -12.49
CA LEU A 209 6.18 20.29 -11.59
C LEU A 209 5.15 21.43 -11.45
N ALA A 210 5.56 22.68 -11.67
CA ALA A 210 4.78 23.89 -11.33
C ALA A 210 4.10 24.58 -12.53
N GLY A 211 4.14 23.97 -13.72
CA GLY A 211 3.71 24.59 -14.97
C GLY A 211 4.86 25.29 -15.70
N ASN A 212 4.61 25.60 -16.98
CA ASN A 212 5.50 26.39 -17.81
C ASN A 212 5.40 27.89 -17.48
N GLY A 213 6.54 28.57 -17.35
CA GLY A 213 6.61 30.00 -16.99
C GLY A 213 6.40 30.99 -18.14
N PHE A 214 6.18 30.53 -19.36
CA PHE A 214 6.12 31.35 -20.58
C PHE A 214 4.74 31.35 -21.27
N ASN A 215 3.70 30.91 -20.55
CA ASN A 215 2.31 30.93 -21.02
C ASN A 215 2.11 30.26 -22.40
N ILE A 216 2.78 29.12 -22.62
CA ILE A 216 2.61 28.33 -23.85
C ILE A 216 1.22 27.69 -23.92
N ASP A 217 0.72 27.53 -25.15
CA ASP A 217 -0.61 27.02 -25.44
C ASP A 217 -0.66 25.48 -25.30
N ARG A 218 -1.12 25.01 -24.13
CA ARG A 218 -1.17 23.56 -23.81
C ARG A 218 -2.21 22.81 -24.62
N ASP A 219 -3.36 23.43 -24.85
CA ASP A 219 -4.46 22.81 -25.59
C ASP A 219 -4.07 22.59 -27.06
N MET A 220 -3.40 23.58 -27.68
CA MET A 220 -2.87 23.44 -29.03
C MET A 220 -1.88 22.28 -29.16
N MET A 221 -0.94 22.13 -28.22
CA MET A 221 0.00 21.01 -28.25
C MET A 221 -0.71 19.67 -28.05
N ALA A 222 -1.71 19.62 -27.17
CA ALA A 222 -2.51 18.41 -26.95
C ALA A 222 -3.27 18.00 -28.22
N GLU A 223 -3.89 18.96 -28.91
CA GLU A 223 -4.57 18.76 -30.18
C GLU A 223 -3.62 18.27 -31.29
N GLU A 224 -2.46 18.93 -31.46
CA GLU A 224 -1.43 18.55 -32.45
C GLU A 224 -0.96 17.10 -32.27
N LEU A 225 -0.84 16.65 -31.02
CA LEU A 225 -0.39 15.30 -30.66
C LEU A 225 -1.54 14.26 -30.60
N GLY A 226 -2.79 14.67 -30.87
CA GLY A 226 -3.97 13.82 -30.85
C GLY A 226 -4.44 13.38 -29.46
N PHE A 227 -4.04 14.10 -28.41
CA PHE A 227 -4.59 13.92 -27.07
C PHE A 227 -6.04 14.39 -27.00
N ALA A 228 -6.87 13.73 -26.20
CA ALA A 228 -8.28 14.10 -26.07
C ALA A 228 -8.49 15.30 -25.13
N ASP A 229 -7.57 15.52 -24.19
CA ASP A 229 -7.62 16.59 -23.20
C ASP A 229 -6.21 16.79 -22.59
N ILE A 230 -6.04 17.82 -21.77
CA ILE A 230 -4.85 18.05 -20.95
C ILE A 230 -4.99 17.42 -19.55
N LEU A 231 -3.85 17.22 -18.88
CA LEU A 231 -3.84 17.04 -17.42
C LEU A 231 -3.94 18.40 -16.73
N TRP A 232 -4.94 18.54 -15.87
CA TRP A 232 -5.37 19.82 -15.29
C TRP A 232 -4.44 20.35 -14.20
N ASN A 233 -3.67 19.49 -13.54
CA ASN A 233 -2.76 19.87 -12.47
C ASN A 233 -1.33 19.42 -12.80
N SER A 234 -0.39 20.36 -12.82
CA SER A 234 1.00 20.08 -13.20
C SER A 234 1.72 19.16 -12.22
N MET A 235 1.40 19.24 -10.92
CA MET A 235 1.92 18.29 -9.94
C MET A 235 1.25 16.94 -10.08
N ASN A 236 -0.03 16.83 -10.44
CA ASN A 236 -0.61 15.51 -10.71
C ASN A 236 0.02 14.87 -11.95
N ALA A 237 0.26 15.67 -12.99
CA ALA A 237 0.87 15.23 -14.24
C ALA A 237 2.30 14.69 -14.05
N ILE A 238 3.05 15.26 -13.11
CA ILE A 238 4.48 14.95 -12.90
C ILE A 238 4.76 14.17 -11.61
N ALA A 239 4.00 14.44 -10.57
CA ALA A 239 4.29 14.15 -9.17
C ALA A 239 3.35 13.09 -8.59
N GLN A 240 2.58 12.33 -9.38
CA GLN A 240 1.73 11.25 -8.84
C GLN A 240 2.53 10.30 -7.94
N GLY A 241 3.76 9.94 -8.34
CA GLY A 241 4.69 9.16 -7.53
C GLY A 241 5.31 9.91 -6.34
N ILE A 242 5.40 11.25 -6.41
CA ILE A 242 5.91 12.11 -5.32
C ILE A 242 4.82 12.32 -4.27
N LEU A 243 3.58 12.58 -4.67
CA LEU A 243 2.42 12.74 -3.79
C LEU A 243 2.11 11.45 -3.04
N SER A 244 2.28 10.29 -3.67
CA SER A 244 2.11 8.99 -3.00
C SER A 244 3.21 8.66 -2.00
N THR A 245 4.37 9.33 -2.07
CA THR A 245 5.55 9.03 -1.26
C THR A 245 5.98 10.17 -0.33
N LEU A 246 5.36 11.34 -0.43
CA LEU A 246 5.74 12.47 0.41
C LEU A 246 5.35 12.22 1.87
N THR A 247 6.25 12.60 2.77
CA THR A 247 6.03 12.57 4.21
C THR A 247 5.79 14.00 4.69
N ILE A 248 4.65 14.24 5.33
CA ILE A 248 4.39 15.51 6.00
C ILE A 248 5.14 15.58 7.35
N ARG A 249 5.43 16.79 7.84
CA ARG A 249 6.01 17.03 9.16
C ARG A 249 5.04 17.85 10.02
N PRO A 250 4.01 17.20 10.63
CA PRO A 250 2.92 17.91 11.32
C PRO A 250 3.42 18.89 12.38
N GLU A 251 4.43 18.52 13.15
CA GLU A 251 5.02 19.37 14.18
C GLU A 251 5.65 20.65 13.62
N ARG A 252 6.32 20.57 12.47
CA ARG A 252 6.90 21.76 11.81
C ARG A 252 5.82 22.65 11.21
N MET A 253 4.73 22.06 10.72
CA MET A 253 3.59 22.79 10.19
C MET A 253 2.84 23.51 11.32
N LYS A 254 2.63 22.85 12.47
CA LYS A 254 2.02 23.44 13.66
C LYS A 254 2.90 24.53 14.28
N ALA A 255 4.22 24.31 14.36
CA ALA A 255 5.16 25.31 14.86
C ALA A 255 5.30 26.57 13.98
N ALA A 256 4.85 26.51 12.72
CA ALA A 256 4.82 27.66 11.83
C ALA A 256 3.56 28.52 11.99
N LEU A 257 2.57 28.08 12.78
CA LEU A 257 1.40 28.88 13.11
C LEU A 257 1.81 30.01 14.05
N ASP A 258 1.34 31.21 13.74
CA ASP A 258 1.68 32.44 14.46
C ASP A 258 0.40 33.02 15.10
N PRO A 259 0.42 33.42 16.38
CA PRO A 259 -0.74 34.02 17.04
C PRO A 259 -1.30 35.26 16.34
N PHE A 260 -0.50 36.00 15.56
CA PHE A 260 -0.98 37.11 14.74
C PHE A 260 -1.96 36.66 13.64
N MET A 261 -1.92 35.40 13.22
CA MET A 261 -2.91 34.83 12.28
C MET A 261 -4.33 34.88 12.86
N LEU A 262 -4.46 34.89 14.19
CA LEU A 262 -5.74 34.92 14.92
C LEU A 262 -6.23 36.36 15.21
N ALA A 263 -5.57 37.39 14.70
CA ALA A 263 -6.03 38.78 14.80
C ALA A 263 -7.40 38.98 14.14
N THR A 264 -7.67 38.23 13.06
CA THR A 264 -8.98 38.22 12.40
C THR A 264 -10.03 37.57 13.29
N ASP A 265 -9.72 36.46 13.94
CA ASP A 265 -10.61 35.75 14.86
C ASP A 265 -10.93 36.60 16.11
N LEU A 266 -9.98 37.43 16.57
CA LEU A 266 -10.18 38.43 17.62
C LEU A 266 -11.12 39.57 17.19
N ALA A 267 -11.02 40.02 15.93
CA ALA A 267 -11.95 40.99 15.36
C ALA A 267 -13.36 40.41 15.20
N ASP A 268 -13.48 39.17 14.71
CA ASP A 268 -14.74 38.44 14.56
C ASP A 268 -15.44 38.21 15.90
N TYR A 269 -14.68 37.98 16.97
CA TYR A 269 -15.21 37.88 18.33
C TYR A 269 -15.98 39.15 18.74
N LEU A 270 -15.44 40.34 18.47
CA LEU A 270 -16.14 41.60 18.76
C LEU A 270 -17.32 41.84 17.82
N VAL A 271 -17.23 41.40 16.56
CA VAL A 271 -18.36 41.46 15.61
C VAL A 271 -19.54 40.65 16.13
N ARG A 272 -19.28 39.46 16.66
CA ARG A 272 -20.31 38.61 17.30
C ARG A 272 -20.91 39.22 18.56
N LYS A 273 -20.21 40.17 19.21
CA LYS A 273 -20.74 40.99 20.33
C LYS A 273 -21.42 42.29 19.87
N GLY A 274 -21.68 42.43 18.56
CA GLY A 274 -22.45 43.53 17.97
C GLY A 274 -21.62 44.76 17.59
N VAL A 275 -20.29 44.67 17.60
CA VAL A 275 -19.41 45.78 17.23
C VAL A 275 -19.25 45.84 15.69
N PRO A 276 -19.40 47.01 15.04
CA PRO A 276 -19.21 47.13 13.59
C PRO A 276 -17.81 46.69 13.13
N PHE A 277 -17.72 45.91 12.04
CA PHE A 277 -16.45 45.34 11.56
C PHE A 277 -15.31 46.34 11.36
N ARG A 278 -15.61 47.55 10.85
CA ARG A 278 -14.59 48.61 10.70
C ARG A 278 -13.95 48.97 12.04
N GLU A 279 -14.75 49.00 13.11
CA GLU A 279 -14.31 49.30 14.46
C GLU A 279 -13.52 48.13 15.05
N THR A 280 -13.98 46.89 14.86
CA THR A 280 -13.28 45.69 15.38
C THR A 280 -11.92 45.46 14.74
N HIS A 281 -11.78 45.76 13.44
CA HIS A 281 -10.50 45.69 12.74
C HIS A 281 -9.50 46.70 13.31
N HIS A 282 -9.92 47.92 13.64
CA HIS A 282 -9.08 48.91 14.33
C HIS A 282 -8.72 48.47 15.76
N ILE A 283 -9.66 47.85 16.48
CA ILE A 283 -9.42 47.34 17.85
C ILE A 283 -8.41 46.19 17.81
N SER A 284 -8.58 45.22 16.92
CA SER A 284 -7.65 44.09 16.74
C SER A 284 -6.26 44.58 16.32
N GLY A 285 -6.17 45.56 15.41
CA GLY A 285 -4.89 46.19 15.04
C GLY A 285 -4.18 46.87 16.21
N ARG A 286 -4.90 47.46 17.18
CA ARG A 286 -4.31 48.00 18.42
C ARG A 286 -3.82 46.89 19.36
N CYS A 287 -4.46 45.72 19.36
CA CYS A 287 -3.99 44.55 20.10
C CYS A 287 -2.66 44.04 19.52
N VAL A 288 -2.56 43.92 18.20
CA VAL A 288 -1.30 43.59 17.49
C VAL A 288 -0.21 44.60 17.86
N ALA A 289 -0.47 45.90 17.71
CA ALA A 289 0.51 46.95 18.02
C ALA A 289 0.96 46.95 19.50
N THR A 290 0.08 46.56 20.42
CA THR A 290 0.38 46.47 21.85
C THR A 290 1.25 45.24 22.15
N SER A 291 0.94 44.09 21.52
CA SER A 291 1.77 42.87 21.57
C SER A 291 3.18 43.12 21.03
N GLU A 292 3.30 43.77 19.87
CA GLU A 292 4.60 44.15 19.29
C GLU A 292 5.40 45.09 20.21
N LYS A 293 4.73 46.10 20.80
CA LYS A 293 5.37 47.05 21.72
C LYS A 293 5.89 46.39 22.99
N LEU A 294 5.18 45.37 23.49
CA LEU A 294 5.54 44.63 24.70
C LEU A 294 6.52 43.47 24.43
N GLY A 295 6.72 43.10 23.16
CA GLY A 295 7.61 42.01 22.76
C GLY A 295 7.10 40.62 23.16
N ILE A 296 5.78 40.46 23.32
CA ILE A 296 5.13 39.20 23.68
C ILE A 296 4.14 38.77 22.60
N PRO A 297 3.91 37.47 22.37
CA PRO A 297 2.87 36.99 21.47
C PRO A 297 1.48 37.52 21.81
N MET A 298 0.62 37.73 20.80
CA MET A 298 -0.69 38.35 21.00
C MET A 298 -1.61 37.54 21.92
N ASN A 299 -1.46 36.21 21.97
CA ASN A 299 -2.18 35.31 22.87
C ASN A 299 -1.70 35.37 24.33
N GLU A 300 -0.62 36.08 24.63
CA GLU A 300 -0.11 36.30 25.99
C GLU A 300 -0.56 37.66 26.59
N LEU A 301 -1.31 38.48 25.83
CA LEU A 301 -1.92 39.69 26.38
C LEU A 301 -2.96 39.32 27.46
N SER A 302 -2.83 39.92 28.63
CA SER A 302 -3.77 39.68 29.73
C SER A 302 -5.16 40.26 29.41
N LEU A 303 -6.20 39.74 30.07
CA LEU A 303 -7.55 40.27 29.90
C LEU A 303 -7.62 41.76 30.25
N GLU A 304 -6.91 42.21 31.28
CA GLU A 304 -6.84 43.62 31.66
C GLU A 304 -6.18 44.47 30.58
N GLN A 305 -5.12 43.94 29.93
CA GLN A 305 -4.46 44.62 28.81
C GLN A 305 -5.37 44.72 27.58
N LEU A 306 -6.13 43.66 27.27
CA LEU A 306 -7.13 43.68 26.21
C LEU A 306 -8.28 44.66 26.56
N GLN A 307 -8.78 44.65 27.79
CA GLN A 307 -9.83 45.55 28.26
C GLN A 307 -9.42 47.03 28.29
N ALA A 308 -8.14 47.31 28.52
CA ALA A 308 -7.58 48.65 28.38
C ALA A 308 -7.64 49.18 26.94
N ILE A 309 -7.62 48.28 25.94
CA ILE A 309 -7.81 48.62 24.53
C ILE A 309 -9.31 48.77 24.22
N ASP A 310 -10.13 47.83 24.70
CA ASP A 310 -11.58 47.88 24.58
C ASP A 310 -12.31 47.10 25.69
N SER A 311 -13.18 47.79 26.43
CA SER A 311 -13.92 47.20 27.56
C SER A 311 -14.84 46.01 27.23
N ARG A 312 -15.12 45.74 25.94
CA ARG A 312 -16.01 44.64 25.50
C ARG A 312 -15.31 43.27 25.44
N PHE A 313 -14.00 43.20 25.67
CA PHE A 313 -13.31 41.93 25.86
C PHE A 313 -13.70 41.29 27.20
N GLY A 314 -14.13 40.02 27.16
CA GLY A 314 -14.53 39.23 28.31
C GLY A 314 -13.60 38.03 28.50
N GLU A 315 -13.81 37.25 29.56
CA GLU A 315 -12.98 36.08 29.88
C GLU A 315 -12.93 35.04 28.74
N ASP A 316 -13.96 35.00 27.89
CA ASP A 316 -14.07 34.14 26.72
C ASP A 316 -13.14 34.53 25.56
N VAL A 317 -12.49 35.71 25.59
CA VAL A 317 -11.57 36.16 24.55
C VAL A 317 -10.37 35.23 24.37
N ALA A 318 -9.91 34.57 25.43
CA ALA A 318 -8.78 33.62 25.34
C ALA A 318 -9.04 32.49 24.32
N GLN A 319 -10.31 32.15 24.10
CA GLN A 319 -10.71 31.10 23.16
C GLN A 319 -10.45 31.50 21.69
N THR A 320 -10.28 32.78 21.38
CA THR A 320 -9.94 33.22 20.01
C THR A 320 -8.51 32.87 19.62
N PHE A 321 -7.67 32.50 20.59
CA PHE A 321 -6.26 32.14 20.39
C PHE A 321 -6.03 30.63 20.18
N ASP A 322 -7.09 29.87 19.95
CA ASP A 322 -7.06 28.44 19.64
C ASP A 322 -7.15 28.24 18.11
N TYR A 323 -6.10 27.67 17.52
CA TYR A 323 -6.02 27.44 16.06
C TYR A 323 -7.04 26.41 15.58
N GLU A 324 -7.26 25.36 16.35
CA GLU A 324 -8.24 24.33 16.06
C GLU A 324 -9.66 24.94 16.05
N ARG A 325 -9.98 25.77 17.04
CA ARG A 325 -11.24 26.50 17.05
C ARG A 325 -11.37 27.47 15.87
N SER A 326 -10.30 28.17 15.51
CA SER A 326 -10.27 29.05 14.34
C SER A 326 -10.69 28.29 13.07
N VAL A 327 -10.15 27.08 12.86
CA VAL A 327 -10.52 26.20 11.75
C VAL A 327 -12.00 25.79 11.83
N GLU A 328 -12.47 25.36 12.99
CA GLU A 328 -13.87 24.89 13.15
C GLU A 328 -14.92 26.00 12.98
N MET A 329 -14.58 27.26 13.29
CA MET A 329 -15.49 28.39 13.10
C MET A 329 -15.73 28.73 11.62
N ARG A 330 -14.90 28.20 10.70
CA ARG A 330 -15.02 28.38 9.24
C ARG A 330 -15.83 27.22 8.65
N SER A 331 -17.05 27.03 9.15
CA SER A 331 -17.95 25.91 8.85
C SER A 331 -18.96 26.17 7.73
N VAL A 332 -18.87 27.30 7.03
CA VAL A 332 -19.64 27.52 5.80
C VAL A 332 -19.21 26.54 4.71
N LYS A 333 -20.08 26.28 3.72
CA LYS A 333 -19.77 25.42 2.57
C LYS A 333 -18.48 25.90 1.87
N GLY A 334 -17.51 25.00 1.72
CA GLY A 334 -16.17 25.31 1.18
C GLY A 334 -15.20 25.96 2.19
N GLY A 335 -15.61 26.11 3.45
CA GLY A 335 -14.77 26.51 4.58
C GLY A 335 -13.99 25.34 5.17
N THR A 336 -13.00 25.61 6.02
CA THR A 336 -11.98 24.64 6.45
C THR A 336 -12.34 23.78 7.67
N SER A 337 -13.54 23.91 8.24
CA SER A 337 -13.99 23.09 9.40
C SER A 337 -14.03 21.59 9.10
N ARG A 338 -13.87 20.77 10.14
CA ARG A 338 -13.95 19.30 10.09
C ARG A 338 -15.37 18.76 10.25
N THR A 339 -16.36 19.59 10.58
CA THR A 339 -17.73 19.14 10.87
C THR A 339 -18.39 18.54 9.61
N PRO A 340 -18.93 17.31 9.68
CA PRO A 340 -19.36 16.54 8.52
C PRO A 340 -20.86 16.69 8.23
N ASP A 341 -21.29 17.89 7.82
CA ASP A 341 -22.61 18.04 7.19
C ASP A 341 -22.40 18.28 5.69
N GLU A 342 -22.35 17.16 4.95
CA GLU A 342 -22.12 17.01 3.49
C GLU A 342 -20.66 17.15 2.97
N PRO A 343 -20.30 16.38 1.92
CA PRO A 343 -18.90 16.07 1.59
C PRO A 343 -18.22 17.25 0.93
N THR A 344 -17.38 17.98 1.67
CA THR A 344 -16.37 18.86 1.08
C THR A 344 -15.15 18.87 1.99
N ASN A 345 -13.93 18.77 1.48
CA ASN A 345 -13.26 19.95 0.94
C ASN A 345 -12.16 19.61 -0.07
N GLY A 346 -12.30 20.11 -1.31
CA GLY A 346 -11.12 20.53 -2.08
C GLY A 346 -11.07 20.22 -3.58
N ILE A 347 -11.94 19.38 -4.13
CA ILE A 347 -12.07 19.24 -5.59
C ILE A 347 -13.53 19.51 -5.96
N PRO A 348 -13.81 20.56 -6.75
CA PRO A 348 -15.13 20.74 -7.32
C PRO A 348 -15.49 19.49 -8.13
N LEU A 349 -16.66 18.91 -7.83
CA LEU A 349 -17.40 18.02 -8.73
C LEU A 349 -17.87 18.75 -10.02
N ALA A 350 -17.15 19.81 -10.43
CA ALA A 350 -17.42 20.66 -11.58
C ALA A 350 -16.57 20.28 -12.82
N LEU A 351 -15.75 19.23 -12.75
CA LEU A 351 -15.10 18.60 -13.91
C LEU A 351 -15.82 17.34 -14.39
N ALA A 352 -17.05 17.08 -13.95
CA ALA A 352 -17.93 16.13 -14.63
C ALA A 352 -18.52 16.84 -15.87
N PRO A 353 -18.12 16.48 -17.11
CA PRO A 353 -18.76 17.06 -18.28
C PRO A 353 -20.21 16.57 -18.32
N ASN A 354 -21.13 17.53 -18.40
CA ASN A 354 -22.51 17.31 -18.81
C ASN A 354 -22.55 16.57 -20.15
N HIS A 355 -22.61 15.25 -20.12
CA HIS A 355 -23.20 14.47 -21.20
C HIS A 355 -24.42 13.73 -20.65
N LYS A 356 -25.59 14.30 -20.93
CA LYS A 356 -26.82 13.54 -21.00
C LYS A 356 -26.58 12.37 -21.95
N SER A 357 -26.60 11.16 -21.43
CA SER A 357 -26.75 9.91 -22.18
C SER A 357 -27.54 8.94 -21.29
N PRO A 358 -28.35 8.07 -21.92
CA PRO A 358 -29.63 7.67 -21.38
C PRO A 358 -29.48 6.69 -20.23
N THR A 359 -30.40 6.83 -19.27
CA THR A 359 -30.71 5.87 -18.21
C THR A 359 -30.56 4.42 -18.67
N MET A 360 -29.42 3.79 -18.34
CA MET A 360 -29.38 2.35 -18.12
C MET A 360 -29.58 2.13 -16.63
N ALA A 361 -30.61 1.34 -16.35
CA ALA A 361 -31.05 1.00 -15.00
C ALA A 361 -29.88 0.48 -14.16
N THR A 362 -29.70 1.09 -13.01
CA THR A 362 -28.91 0.53 -11.90
C THR A 362 -29.55 -0.78 -11.47
N THR A 363 -28.94 -1.91 -11.83
CA THR A 363 -29.13 -3.14 -11.06
C THR A 363 -28.26 -3.02 -9.81
N GLY A 364 -28.92 -2.84 -8.65
CA GLY A 364 -28.26 -2.76 -7.35
C GLY A 364 -27.42 -4.01 -7.06
N GLY A 365 -26.11 -3.83 -6.89
CA GLY A 365 -25.23 -4.83 -6.31
C GLY A 365 -25.01 -4.50 -4.83
N THR A 366 -25.44 -5.40 -3.94
CA THR A 366 -25.21 -5.31 -2.49
C THR A 366 -23.70 -5.29 -2.18
N SER A 367 -23.24 -4.31 -1.38
CA SER A 367 -21.86 -4.28 -0.87
C SER A 367 -21.55 -5.56 -0.08
N ARG A 368 -20.45 -6.24 -0.44
CA ARG A 368 -20.03 -7.52 0.18
C ARG A 368 -19.54 -7.29 1.61
N LEU A 369 -19.93 -8.18 2.52
CA LEU A 369 -19.59 -8.13 3.94
C LEU A 369 -18.49 -9.13 4.30
N ILE A 370 -17.42 -8.68 4.96
CA ILE A 370 -16.47 -9.53 5.66
C ILE A 370 -16.67 -9.41 7.18
N ALA A 371 -16.77 -10.55 7.87
CA ALA A 371 -16.71 -10.60 9.32
C ALA A 371 -15.29 -11.00 9.77
N VAL A 372 -14.70 -10.23 10.67
CA VAL A 372 -13.32 -10.39 11.11
C VAL A 372 -13.31 -10.76 12.60
N VAL A 373 -13.03 -12.03 12.90
CA VAL A 373 -12.89 -12.53 14.27
C VAL A 373 -11.48 -12.25 14.76
N GLY A 374 -11.35 -11.57 15.91
CA GLY A 374 -10.06 -11.11 16.42
C GLY A 374 -9.60 -9.78 15.80
N ALA A 375 -10.55 -8.94 15.37
CA ALA A 375 -10.29 -7.71 14.62
C ALA A 375 -9.39 -6.69 15.33
N THR A 376 -9.32 -6.69 16.65
CA THR A 376 -8.47 -5.76 17.42
C THR A 376 -7.04 -6.26 17.64
N GLY A 377 -6.71 -7.48 17.19
CA GLY A 377 -5.35 -8.04 17.25
C GLY A 377 -4.50 -7.69 16.02
N ASN A 378 -3.22 -8.06 16.05
CA ASN A 378 -2.27 -7.74 14.96
C ASN A 378 -2.77 -8.23 13.59
N GLN A 379 -3.16 -9.50 13.50
CA GLN A 379 -3.65 -10.13 12.27
C GLN A 379 -5.01 -9.57 11.85
N GLY A 380 -6.01 -9.65 12.74
CA GLY A 380 -7.38 -9.23 12.41
C GLY A 380 -7.50 -7.74 12.10
N GLY A 381 -6.73 -6.88 12.76
CA GLY A 381 -6.72 -5.45 12.49
C GLY A 381 -6.20 -5.14 11.10
N SER A 382 -5.11 -5.81 10.69
CA SER A 382 -4.58 -5.73 9.33
C SER A 382 -5.64 -6.14 8.27
N VAL A 383 -6.33 -7.26 8.51
CA VAL A 383 -7.42 -7.74 7.64
C VAL A 383 -8.58 -6.74 7.56
N ALA A 384 -9.06 -6.24 8.69
CA ALA A 384 -10.16 -5.28 8.72
C ALA A 384 -9.84 -4.04 7.88
N ARG A 385 -8.67 -3.42 8.09
CA ARG A 385 -8.25 -2.21 7.34
C ARG A 385 -8.09 -2.47 5.85
N ARG A 386 -7.48 -3.61 5.47
CA ARG A 386 -7.27 -3.94 4.06
C ARG A 386 -8.58 -4.14 3.30
N PHE A 387 -9.58 -4.74 3.95
CA PHE A 387 -10.89 -4.95 3.32
C PHE A 387 -11.75 -3.68 3.32
N LEU A 388 -11.64 -2.81 4.33
CA LEU A 388 -12.22 -1.45 4.29
C LEU A 388 -11.69 -0.67 3.07
N ALA A 389 -10.37 -0.66 2.88
CA ALA A 389 -9.73 -0.03 1.73
C ALA A 389 -10.16 -0.62 0.37
N ALA A 390 -10.69 -1.85 0.36
CA ALA A 390 -11.25 -2.51 -0.83
C ALA A 390 -12.76 -2.29 -1.01
N ASN A 391 -13.36 -1.33 -0.28
CA ASN A 391 -14.80 -1.03 -0.30
C ASN A 391 -15.71 -2.19 0.14
N PHE A 392 -15.22 -3.10 0.99
CA PHE A 392 -16.07 -4.06 1.68
C PHE A 392 -16.74 -3.41 2.88
N ARG A 393 -17.96 -3.84 3.20
CA ARG A 393 -18.45 -3.68 4.57
C ARG A 393 -17.64 -4.60 5.46
N VAL A 394 -17.08 -4.04 6.53
CA VAL A 394 -16.29 -4.80 7.49
C VAL A 394 -17.01 -4.84 8.83
N ARG A 395 -17.25 -6.05 9.33
CA ARG A 395 -17.72 -6.27 10.71
C ARG A 395 -16.57 -6.73 11.57
N ALA A 396 -16.11 -5.85 12.45
CA ALA A 396 -15.00 -6.08 13.37
C ALA A 396 -15.52 -6.71 14.67
N ILE A 397 -15.27 -8.00 14.89
CA ILE A 397 -15.76 -8.74 16.05
C ILE A 397 -14.72 -8.69 17.17
N THR A 398 -15.13 -8.17 18.34
CA THR A 398 -14.27 -8.06 19.52
C THR A 398 -15.05 -8.26 20.82
N ARG A 399 -14.34 -8.67 21.89
CA ARG A 399 -14.90 -8.73 23.26
C ARG A 399 -15.10 -7.34 23.87
N ASN A 400 -14.29 -6.36 23.47
CA ASN A 400 -14.32 -5.00 24.03
C ASN A 400 -14.46 -3.94 22.92
N PRO A 401 -15.70 -3.60 22.53
CA PRO A 401 -16.00 -2.57 21.52
C PRO A 401 -15.47 -1.17 21.87
N SER A 402 -15.20 -0.90 23.15
CA SER A 402 -14.71 0.40 23.62
C SER A 402 -13.18 0.45 23.76
N SER A 403 -12.47 -0.63 23.39
CA SER A 403 -11.01 -0.61 23.39
C SER A 403 -10.47 0.39 22.36
N PRO A 404 -9.30 1.01 22.57
CA PRO A 404 -8.72 1.96 21.62
C PRO A 404 -8.61 1.40 20.20
N ALA A 405 -8.24 0.13 20.05
CA ALA A 405 -8.15 -0.55 18.76
C ALA A 405 -9.52 -0.72 18.08
N ALA A 406 -10.58 -0.98 18.85
CA ALA A 406 -11.93 -1.07 18.32
C ALA A 406 -12.47 0.30 17.89
N LEU A 407 -12.24 1.33 18.70
CA LEU A 407 -12.62 2.71 18.37
C LEU A 407 -11.91 3.20 17.10
N ALA A 408 -10.62 2.93 16.96
CA ALA A 408 -9.87 3.26 15.74
C ALA A 408 -10.47 2.58 14.50
N LEU A 409 -10.81 1.28 14.60
CA LEU A 409 -11.47 0.58 13.48
C LEU A 409 -12.86 1.15 13.17
N ALA A 410 -13.62 1.59 14.17
CA ALA A 410 -14.91 2.26 13.97
C ALA A 410 -14.75 3.61 13.24
N GLU A 411 -13.75 4.40 13.62
CA GLU A 411 -13.40 5.66 12.96
C GLU A 411 -12.98 5.45 11.49
N GLU A 412 -12.31 4.33 11.21
CA GLU A 412 -11.95 3.90 9.84
C GLU A 412 -13.16 3.34 9.04
N GLY A 413 -14.33 3.19 9.68
CA GLY A 413 -15.59 2.79 9.02
C GLY A 413 -16.01 1.33 9.23
N ALA A 414 -15.38 0.57 10.13
CA ALA A 414 -15.81 -0.78 10.47
C ALA A 414 -17.06 -0.79 11.38
N GLU A 415 -17.96 -1.73 11.15
CA GLU A 415 -19.05 -2.09 12.04
C GLU A 415 -18.48 -2.91 13.21
N VAL A 416 -18.23 -2.26 14.35
CA VAL A 416 -17.71 -2.96 15.55
C VAL A 416 -18.84 -3.70 16.26
N VAL A 417 -18.68 -5.01 16.43
CA VAL A 417 -19.67 -5.90 17.06
C VAL A 417 -19.07 -6.60 18.27
N ALA A 418 -19.78 -6.52 19.39
CA ALA A 418 -19.45 -7.25 20.61
C ALA A 418 -19.78 -8.73 20.45
N ALA A 419 -18.79 -9.61 20.54
CA ALA A 419 -19.02 -11.04 20.73
C ALA A 419 -17.83 -11.68 21.46
N ASP A 420 -18.14 -12.58 22.39
CA ASP A 420 -17.16 -13.45 23.02
C ASP A 420 -17.08 -14.78 22.26
N LEU A 421 -15.87 -15.33 22.11
CA LEU A 421 -15.67 -16.62 21.46
C LEU A 421 -16.23 -17.79 22.27
N ASP A 422 -16.48 -17.57 23.56
CA ASP A 422 -17.16 -18.52 24.45
C ASP A 422 -18.69 -18.34 24.48
N ASP A 423 -19.24 -17.42 23.69
CA ASP A 423 -20.69 -17.25 23.46
C ASP A 423 -21.06 -17.61 22.01
N PRO A 424 -21.44 -18.88 21.75
CA PRO A 424 -21.81 -19.34 20.41
C PRO A 424 -23.03 -18.63 19.81
N VAL A 425 -23.91 -18.06 20.64
CA VAL A 425 -25.11 -17.36 20.18
C VAL A 425 -24.74 -15.98 19.65
N ALA A 426 -23.98 -15.22 20.44
CA ALA A 426 -23.46 -13.92 20.03
C ALA A 426 -22.57 -14.05 18.79
N LEU A 427 -21.72 -15.07 18.74
CA LEU A 427 -20.83 -15.30 17.61
C LEU A 427 -21.59 -15.65 16.32
N ALA A 428 -22.63 -16.48 16.39
CA ALA A 428 -23.48 -16.78 15.23
C ALA A 428 -24.21 -15.53 14.72
N ALA A 429 -24.71 -14.69 15.63
CA ALA A 429 -25.32 -13.41 15.26
C ALA A 429 -24.31 -12.47 14.59
N ALA A 430 -23.09 -12.39 15.13
CA ALA A 430 -22.03 -11.56 14.58
C ALA A 430 -21.60 -12.02 13.17
N LEU A 431 -21.60 -13.31 12.88
CA LEU A 431 -21.24 -13.84 11.55
C LEU A 431 -22.39 -13.80 10.54
N GLN A 432 -23.61 -13.43 10.94
CA GLN A 432 -24.79 -13.51 10.08
C GLN A 432 -24.65 -12.62 8.83
N GLY A 433 -24.95 -13.21 7.66
CA GLY A 433 -24.95 -12.52 6.37
C GLY A 433 -23.57 -12.20 5.81
N ALA A 434 -22.50 -12.68 6.45
CA ALA A 434 -21.15 -12.49 5.95
C ALA A 434 -20.94 -13.24 4.62
N ASN A 435 -20.27 -12.58 3.68
CA ASN A 435 -19.82 -13.20 2.42
C ASN A 435 -18.41 -13.77 2.55
N LEU A 436 -17.61 -13.18 3.44
CA LEU A 436 -16.30 -13.65 3.85
C LEU A 436 -16.20 -13.64 5.37
N ILE A 437 -15.44 -14.58 5.93
CA ILE A 437 -15.11 -14.65 7.34
C ILE A 437 -13.60 -14.83 7.42
N PHE A 438 -12.92 -13.94 8.14
CA PHE A 438 -11.55 -14.18 8.60
C PHE A 438 -11.57 -14.53 10.08
N SER A 439 -10.85 -15.58 10.48
CA SER A 439 -10.74 -15.92 11.89
C SER A 439 -9.33 -16.26 12.35
N VAL A 440 -8.99 -15.79 13.55
CA VAL A 440 -7.77 -16.13 14.27
C VAL A 440 -8.11 -16.39 15.75
N THR A 441 -7.47 -17.40 16.33
CA THR A 441 -7.51 -17.73 17.75
C THR A 441 -6.18 -17.38 18.44
N ASN A 442 -6.15 -17.34 19.78
CA ASN A 442 -4.95 -16.94 20.53
C ASN A 442 -4.67 -17.85 21.74
N TYR A 443 -3.71 -18.77 21.59
CA TYR A 443 -3.17 -19.62 22.65
C TYR A 443 -2.55 -18.85 23.82
N TRP A 444 -1.77 -17.81 23.51
CA TRP A 444 -0.93 -17.14 24.50
C TRP A 444 -1.74 -16.30 25.49
N GLU A 445 -2.93 -15.83 25.11
CA GLU A 445 -3.81 -15.09 26.02
C GLU A 445 -4.23 -15.92 27.23
N PRO A 446 -4.88 -17.09 27.09
CA PRO A 446 -5.23 -17.93 28.23
C PRO A 446 -4.00 -18.56 28.90
N PHE A 447 -2.89 -18.72 28.17
CA PHE A 447 -1.64 -19.21 28.75
C PHE A 447 -1.06 -18.25 29.81
N PHE A 448 -1.07 -16.94 29.55
CA PHE A 448 -0.52 -15.94 30.47
C PHE A 448 -1.54 -15.35 31.46
N ARG A 449 -2.85 -15.48 31.19
CA ARG A 449 -3.90 -14.89 32.06
C ARG A 449 -3.89 -15.50 33.47
N PRO A 450 -3.80 -14.69 34.54
CA PRO A 450 -3.76 -15.21 35.91
C PRO A 450 -4.98 -16.05 36.32
N ASP A 451 -6.18 -15.67 35.88
CA ASP A 451 -7.42 -16.41 36.15
C ASP A 451 -7.45 -17.77 35.45
N CYS A 452 -6.94 -17.85 34.22
CA CYS A 452 -6.77 -19.11 33.50
C CYS A 452 -5.77 -20.04 34.19
N ARG A 453 -4.63 -19.50 34.66
CA ARG A 453 -3.64 -20.28 35.42
C ARG A 453 -4.23 -20.83 36.72
N ALA A 454 -4.95 -20.01 37.46
CA ALA A 454 -5.66 -20.46 38.67
C ALA A 454 -6.75 -21.51 38.36
N ALA A 455 -7.41 -21.43 37.20
CA ALA A 455 -8.36 -22.45 36.76
C ALA A 455 -7.66 -23.76 36.36
N ALA A 456 -6.50 -23.70 35.69
CA ALA A 456 -5.68 -24.86 35.36
C ALA A 456 -5.24 -25.62 36.62
N GLU A 457 -4.76 -24.90 37.64
CA GLU A 457 -4.38 -25.46 38.94
C GLU A 457 -5.57 -26.16 39.61
N LYS A 458 -6.76 -25.54 39.62
CA LYS A 458 -7.98 -26.15 40.17
C LYS A 458 -8.40 -27.43 39.44
N GLN A 459 -8.10 -27.54 38.14
CA GLN A 459 -8.39 -28.71 37.33
C GLN A 459 -7.28 -29.79 37.40
N GLY A 460 -6.15 -29.48 38.03
CA GLY A 460 -5.01 -30.40 38.11
C GLY A 460 -4.30 -30.61 36.77
N ILE A 461 -4.37 -29.63 35.85
CA ILE A 461 -3.70 -29.67 34.55
C ILE A 461 -2.72 -28.51 34.41
N THR A 462 -1.76 -28.63 33.48
CA THR A 462 -0.79 -27.55 33.22
C THR A 462 -1.47 -26.35 32.58
N CYS A 463 -0.95 -25.14 32.79
CA CYS A 463 -1.41 -23.95 32.10
C CYS A 463 -1.29 -24.07 30.57
N ARG A 464 -0.28 -24.81 30.08
CA ARG A 464 -0.10 -25.16 28.66
C ARG A 464 -1.31 -25.93 28.13
N ARG A 465 -1.70 -27.01 28.83
CA ARG A 465 -2.85 -27.83 28.46
C ARG A 465 -4.17 -27.05 28.56
N PHE A 466 -4.33 -26.27 29.62
CA PHE A 466 -5.53 -25.44 29.80
C PHE A 466 -5.69 -24.42 28.65
N ALA A 467 -4.61 -23.77 28.25
CA ALA A 467 -4.61 -22.84 27.11
C ALA A 467 -5.02 -23.54 25.80
N TYR A 468 -4.51 -24.75 25.57
CA TYR A 468 -4.96 -25.60 24.46
C TYR A 468 -6.46 -25.88 24.50
N ASP A 469 -7.00 -26.29 25.66
CA ASP A 469 -8.42 -26.64 25.79
C ASP A 469 -9.32 -25.42 25.56
N VAL A 470 -8.90 -24.23 26.03
CA VAL A 470 -9.59 -22.96 25.76
C VAL A 470 -9.59 -22.65 24.26
N GLU A 471 -8.43 -22.72 23.60
CA GLU A 471 -8.30 -22.34 22.20
C GLU A 471 -9.04 -23.30 21.26
N VAL A 472 -8.98 -24.61 21.52
CA VAL A 472 -9.75 -25.61 20.77
C VAL A 472 -11.24 -25.35 20.90
N ARG A 473 -11.73 -25.07 22.12
CA ARG A 473 -13.14 -24.73 22.35
C ARG A 473 -13.56 -23.48 21.58
N GLN A 474 -12.77 -22.41 21.64
CA GLN A 474 -13.06 -21.17 20.92
C GLN A 474 -13.03 -21.36 19.40
N GLY A 475 -12.05 -22.10 18.88
CA GLY A 475 -12.00 -22.44 17.46
C GLY A 475 -13.21 -23.25 16.99
N LYS A 476 -13.65 -24.24 17.79
CA LYS A 476 -14.87 -25.01 17.51
C LYS A 476 -16.12 -24.12 17.50
N ASN A 477 -16.22 -23.16 18.42
CA ASN A 477 -17.32 -22.21 18.45
C ASN A 477 -17.34 -21.33 17.19
N ILE A 478 -16.18 -20.87 16.71
CA ILE A 478 -16.06 -20.13 15.43
C ILE A 478 -16.53 -21.00 14.26
N ALA A 479 -16.05 -22.25 14.17
CA ALA A 479 -16.44 -23.18 13.11
C ALA A 479 -17.95 -23.47 13.13
N ASP A 480 -18.52 -23.75 14.31
CA ASP A 480 -19.95 -24.02 14.51
C ASP A 480 -20.81 -22.79 14.14
N ALA A 481 -20.33 -21.57 14.41
CA ALA A 481 -21.00 -20.33 14.03
C ALA A 481 -20.89 -20.04 12.52
N ALA A 482 -19.69 -20.20 11.93
CA ALA A 482 -19.45 -20.01 10.50
C ALA A 482 -20.26 -20.99 9.64
N ALA A 483 -20.46 -22.23 10.11
CA ALA A 483 -21.27 -23.24 9.43
C ALA A 483 -22.74 -22.81 9.23
N LYS A 484 -23.27 -21.95 10.12
CA LYS A 484 -24.63 -21.39 9.99
C LYS A 484 -24.72 -20.27 8.95
N THR A 485 -23.59 -19.76 8.47
CA THR A 485 -23.47 -18.70 7.46
C THR A 485 -23.04 -19.26 6.10
N VAL A 486 -22.85 -20.58 5.98
CA VAL A 486 -22.27 -21.23 4.79
C VAL A 486 -22.96 -20.86 3.47
N ASP A 487 -24.27 -20.65 3.49
CA ASP A 487 -25.09 -20.32 2.32
C ASP A 487 -24.80 -18.92 1.76
N THR A 488 -24.33 -17.98 2.58
CA THR A 488 -24.00 -16.61 2.14
C THR A 488 -22.52 -16.42 1.82
N LEU A 489 -21.67 -17.38 2.21
CA LEU A 489 -20.24 -17.35 1.94
C LEU A 489 -19.96 -17.55 0.45
N VAL A 490 -19.00 -16.80 -0.09
CA VAL A 490 -18.47 -17.03 -1.44
C VAL A 490 -17.69 -18.35 -1.53
N GLU A 491 -17.21 -18.71 -2.72
CA GLU A 491 -16.49 -19.98 -2.92
C GLU A 491 -15.28 -20.14 -2.00
N ASN A 492 -14.46 -19.10 -1.79
CA ASN A 492 -13.39 -19.09 -0.79
C ASN A 492 -13.70 -18.12 0.35
N GLY A 493 -14.85 -18.36 0.99
CA GLY A 493 -15.46 -17.43 1.95
C GLY A 493 -15.02 -17.61 3.41
N PHE A 494 -14.31 -18.68 3.77
CA PHE A 494 -13.87 -18.90 5.15
C PHE A 494 -12.34 -19.02 5.26
N LEU A 495 -11.69 -17.97 5.74
CA LEU A 495 -10.24 -17.84 5.80
C LEU A 495 -9.77 -17.94 7.24
N VAL A 496 -8.98 -18.97 7.56
CA VAL A 496 -8.65 -19.30 8.94
C VAL A 496 -7.15 -19.26 9.18
N SER A 497 -6.72 -18.52 10.20
CA SER A 497 -5.33 -18.51 10.66
C SER A 497 -5.06 -19.75 11.50
N THR A 498 -4.11 -20.59 11.09
CA THR A 498 -3.78 -21.86 11.74
C THR A 498 -2.27 -22.15 11.71
N LEU A 499 -1.84 -23.30 12.23
CA LEU A 499 -0.47 -23.78 12.21
C LEU A 499 -0.44 -25.26 11.80
N SER A 500 0.76 -25.81 11.56
CA SER A 500 0.93 -27.24 11.30
C SER A 500 0.64 -28.06 12.56
N HIS A 501 0.11 -29.27 12.44
CA HIS A 501 -0.09 -30.13 13.62
C HIS A 501 1.21 -30.87 13.92
N ALA A 502 1.91 -30.45 14.97
CA ALA A 502 3.21 -30.96 15.36
C ALA A 502 3.21 -32.48 15.59
N GLY A 503 2.23 -33.01 16.31
CA GLY A 503 2.10 -34.47 16.50
C GLY A 503 1.93 -35.27 15.22
N ARG A 504 1.15 -34.78 14.24
CA ARG A 504 0.97 -35.46 12.95
C ARG A 504 2.21 -35.33 12.07
N CYS A 505 2.72 -34.10 11.90
CA CYS A 505 3.85 -33.80 11.04
C CYS A 505 5.16 -34.46 11.52
N SER A 506 5.33 -34.63 12.83
CA SER A 506 6.51 -35.28 13.42
C SER A 506 6.35 -36.77 13.68
N GLN A 507 5.30 -37.41 13.15
CA GLN A 507 5.01 -38.84 13.35
C GLN A 507 4.94 -39.23 14.84
N GLY A 508 4.37 -38.35 15.67
CA GLY A 508 4.15 -38.57 17.10
C GLY A 508 5.34 -38.28 18.00
N LYS A 509 6.43 -37.67 17.49
CA LYS A 509 7.58 -37.22 18.28
C LYS A 509 7.18 -36.11 19.27
N TYR A 510 6.49 -35.08 18.79
CA TYR A 510 5.99 -33.99 19.62
C TYR A 510 4.50 -34.21 19.92
N LYS A 511 4.16 -34.54 21.16
CA LYS A 511 2.77 -34.89 21.54
C LYS A 511 2.02 -33.76 22.25
N ASP A 512 2.75 -32.72 22.62
CA ASP A 512 2.28 -31.66 23.49
C ASP A 512 2.83 -30.29 23.06
N LEU A 513 3.13 -30.07 21.77
CA LEU A 513 3.36 -28.71 21.25
C LEU A 513 2.00 -28.01 21.05
N TYR A 514 1.41 -27.65 22.19
CA TYR A 514 0.03 -27.25 22.32
C TYR A 514 -0.33 -25.99 21.54
N HIS A 515 0.57 -25.01 21.44
CA HIS A 515 0.37 -23.78 20.66
C HIS A 515 0.08 -24.04 19.17
N PHE A 516 0.70 -25.08 18.59
CA PHE A 516 0.49 -25.47 17.20
C PHE A 516 -0.74 -26.36 17.06
N ASP A 517 -0.78 -27.41 17.89
CA ASP A 517 -1.79 -28.46 17.80
C ASP A 517 -3.21 -27.93 18.09
N SER A 518 -3.37 -26.98 19.02
CA SER A 518 -4.68 -26.38 19.35
C SER A 518 -5.38 -25.75 18.14
N LYS A 519 -4.62 -25.10 17.25
CA LYS A 519 -5.15 -24.51 16.01
C LYS A 519 -5.44 -25.60 14.98
N ALA A 520 -4.49 -26.51 14.78
CA ALA A 520 -4.54 -27.53 13.75
C ALA A 520 -5.59 -28.63 14.01
N ASP A 521 -5.96 -28.84 15.28
CA ASP A 521 -7.06 -29.72 15.69
C ASP A 521 -8.44 -29.17 15.32
N VAL A 522 -8.56 -27.84 15.18
CA VAL A 522 -9.79 -27.22 14.69
C VAL A 522 -9.73 -27.02 13.18
N PHE A 523 -8.68 -26.38 12.68
CA PHE A 523 -8.56 -25.96 11.29
C PHE A 523 -7.37 -26.68 10.62
N PRO A 524 -7.60 -27.62 9.68
CA PRO A 524 -8.91 -27.95 9.08
C PRO A 524 -9.68 -29.09 9.78
N SER A 525 -9.04 -29.84 10.69
CA SER A 525 -9.50 -31.19 11.09
C SER A 525 -10.95 -31.28 11.58
N TYR A 526 -11.38 -30.41 12.49
CA TYR A 526 -12.75 -30.41 13.02
C TYR A 526 -13.77 -29.95 11.97
N VAL A 527 -13.40 -28.99 11.12
CA VAL A 527 -14.27 -28.47 10.06
C VAL A 527 -14.49 -29.53 8.98
N ASP A 528 -13.42 -30.21 8.57
CA ASP A 528 -13.47 -31.30 7.57
C ASP A 528 -14.38 -32.44 8.02
N GLU A 529 -14.27 -32.85 9.29
CA GLU A 529 -15.06 -33.94 9.85
C GLU A 529 -16.54 -33.56 10.03
N LYS A 530 -16.81 -32.38 10.59
CA LYS A 530 -18.16 -32.00 11.02
C LYS A 530 -18.97 -31.22 9.98
N TYR A 531 -18.32 -30.39 9.16
CA TYR A 531 -18.97 -29.48 8.23
C TYR A 531 -18.35 -29.50 6.83
N PRO A 532 -18.54 -30.58 6.04
CA PRO A 532 -17.97 -30.69 4.69
C PRO A 532 -18.32 -29.52 3.75
N ALA A 533 -19.52 -28.94 3.89
CA ALA A 533 -19.94 -27.78 3.11
C ALA A 533 -19.16 -26.50 3.45
N LEU A 534 -18.82 -26.31 4.73
CA LEU A 534 -17.98 -25.19 5.16
C LEU A 534 -16.52 -25.45 4.78
N ALA A 535 -16.03 -26.69 4.95
CA ALA A 535 -14.69 -27.10 4.55
C ALA A 535 -14.44 -26.84 3.06
N ALA A 536 -15.42 -27.12 2.20
CA ALA A 536 -15.35 -26.85 0.77
C ALA A 536 -15.20 -25.35 0.42
N LYS A 537 -15.47 -24.44 1.37
CA LYS A 537 -15.33 -22.98 1.22
C LYS A 537 -14.18 -22.39 2.04
N MET A 538 -13.34 -23.24 2.62
CA MET A 538 -12.32 -22.84 3.58
C MET A 538 -10.92 -22.82 2.98
N SER A 539 -10.09 -21.87 3.38
CA SER A 539 -8.65 -21.89 3.17
C SER A 539 -7.90 -21.63 4.47
N CYS A 540 -6.82 -22.37 4.69
CA CYS A 540 -5.98 -22.27 5.88
C CYS A 540 -4.77 -21.37 5.59
N ILE A 541 -4.58 -20.35 6.42
CA ILE A 541 -3.43 -19.45 6.37
C ILE A 541 -2.52 -19.77 7.56
N HIS A 542 -1.38 -20.38 7.27
CA HIS A 542 -0.29 -20.54 8.21
C HIS A 542 0.51 -19.24 8.27
N THR A 543 1.00 -18.87 9.45
CA THR A 543 1.79 -17.65 9.62
C THR A 543 3.21 -18.00 9.99
N GLY A 544 4.21 -17.36 9.38
CA GLY A 544 5.59 -17.43 9.84
C GLY A 544 5.79 -16.83 11.24
N PHE A 545 6.99 -16.97 11.79
CA PHE A 545 7.38 -16.30 13.02
C PHE A 545 7.26 -14.79 12.86
N PHE A 546 6.61 -14.13 13.83
CA PHE A 546 6.43 -12.69 13.73
C PHE A 546 7.78 -12.00 13.94
N TYR A 547 8.10 -11.01 13.12
CA TYR A 547 9.32 -10.23 13.32
C TYR A 547 9.39 -9.63 14.74
N THR A 548 8.24 -9.30 15.34
CA THR A 548 8.12 -8.77 16.71
C THR A 548 8.25 -9.81 17.84
N SER A 549 8.52 -11.08 17.53
CA SER A 549 8.55 -12.17 18.53
C SER A 549 9.62 -11.97 19.61
N HIS A 550 10.66 -11.17 19.31
CA HIS A 550 11.67 -10.74 20.28
C HIS A 550 11.09 -9.99 21.48
N ARG A 551 9.87 -9.43 21.40
CA ARG A 551 9.20 -8.78 22.54
C ARG A 551 8.78 -9.78 23.61
N ILE A 552 8.59 -11.05 23.24
CA ILE A 552 8.20 -12.13 24.15
C ILE A 552 9.44 -12.76 24.80
N LEU A 553 10.50 -12.96 24.02
CA LEU A 553 11.74 -13.62 24.44
C LEU A 553 12.97 -12.72 24.25
N PRO A 554 13.03 -11.52 24.84
CA PRO A 554 14.04 -10.52 24.51
C PRO A 554 15.46 -11.03 24.71
N ASN A 555 15.72 -11.77 25.79
CA ASN A 555 17.05 -12.29 26.10
C ASN A 555 17.46 -13.46 25.18
N SER A 556 16.52 -14.24 24.67
CA SER A 556 16.81 -15.31 23.71
C SER A 556 17.08 -14.75 22.31
N TYR A 557 16.42 -13.66 21.92
CA TYR A 557 16.66 -13.00 20.63
C TYR A 557 17.92 -12.12 20.64
N PHE A 558 18.17 -11.39 21.73
CA PHE A 558 19.19 -10.35 21.82
C PHE A 558 19.98 -10.41 23.14
N GLY A 559 20.45 -11.59 23.53
CA GLY A 559 21.28 -11.75 24.72
C GLY A 559 22.65 -11.08 24.52
N LYS A 560 23.06 -10.18 25.41
CA LYS A 560 24.33 -9.45 25.25
C LYS A 560 25.47 -10.18 25.96
N ARG A 561 26.51 -10.54 25.20
CA ARG A 561 27.74 -11.14 25.75
C ARG A 561 28.62 -10.08 26.42
N PRO A 562 29.53 -10.46 27.33
CA PRO A 562 30.47 -9.52 27.96
C PRO A 562 31.37 -8.74 26.98
N ASP A 563 31.60 -9.27 25.77
CA ASP A 563 32.37 -8.63 24.71
C ASP A 563 31.55 -7.64 23.86
N GLY A 564 30.26 -7.45 24.18
CA GLY A 564 29.35 -6.56 23.46
C GLY A 564 28.61 -7.23 22.29
N THR A 565 28.87 -8.50 21.98
CA THR A 565 28.18 -9.24 20.92
C THR A 565 26.74 -9.56 21.31
N PHE A 566 25.79 -9.25 20.41
CA PHE A 566 24.41 -9.69 20.55
C PHE A 566 24.27 -11.15 20.09
N GLN A 567 23.68 -11.99 20.93
CA GLN A 567 23.56 -13.42 20.74
C GLN A 567 22.10 -13.85 20.70
N MET A 568 21.72 -14.50 19.62
CA MET A 568 20.46 -15.21 19.50
C MET A 568 20.65 -16.67 19.89
N SER A 569 19.78 -17.19 20.74
CA SER A 569 19.88 -18.54 21.31
C SER A 569 18.55 -19.28 21.25
N PHE A 570 18.45 -20.28 20.38
CA PHE A 570 17.27 -21.15 20.23
C PHE A 570 17.67 -22.61 20.05
N THR A 571 16.71 -23.53 20.24
CA THR A 571 16.88 -24.96 19.95
C THR A 571 16.92 -25.26 18.45
N THR A 572 16.47 -24.32 17.61
CA THR A 572 16.48 -24.45 16.15
C THR A 572 17.92 -24.67 15.63
N ALA A 573 18.11 -25.61 14.71
CA ALA A 573 19.41 -25.76 14.04
C ALA A 573 19.76 -24.51 13.21
N PRO A 574 21.06 -24.12 13.18
CA PRO A 574 21.50 -22.81 12.70
C PRO A 574 21.23 -22.55 11.21
N ASP A 575 21.14 -23.60 10.41
CA ASP A 575 20.97 -23.58 8.96
C ASP A 575 19.52 -23.87 8.51
N ARG A 576 18.61 -24.10 9.46
CA ARG A 576 17.22 -24.41 9.13
C ARG A 576 16.47 -23.18 8.67
N MET A 577 15.82 -23.30 7.53
CA MET A 577 15.01 -22.23 6.95
C MET A 577 13.74 -22.03 7.78
N VAL A 578 13.47 -20.78 8.14
CA VAL A 578 12.34 -20.38 8.97
C VAL A 578 11.57 -19.28 8.25
N PRO A 579 10.24 -19.41 8.08
CA PRO A 579 9.43 -18.33 7.55
C PRO A 579 9.22 -17.24 8.60
N HIS A 580 9.44 -15.98 8.24
CA HIS A 580 9.23 -14.81 9.08
C HIS A 580 8.24 -13.84 8.44
N PHE A 581 7.52 -13.08 9.27
CA PHE A 581 6.31 -12.38 8.85
C PHE A 581 6.01 -11.12 9.67
N ASP A 582 5.49 -10.07 9.04
CA ASP A 582 4.87 -8.92 9.72
C ASP A 582 3.34 -9.07 9.73
N PRO A 583 2.73 -9.50 10.84
CA PRO A 583 1.27 -9.68 10.89
C PRO A 583 0.48 -8.38 10.81
N VAL A 584 1.07 -7.23 11.13
CA VAL A 584 0.36 -5.94 11.13
C VAL A 584 0.36 -5.36 9.72
N ALA A 585 1.50 -5.40 9.04
CA ALA A 585 1.63 -4.87 7.69
C ALA A 585 1.03 -5.81 6.63
N ASP A 586 1.25 -7.12 6.75
CA ASP A 586 1.08 -8.03 5.60
C ASP A 586 -0.17 -8.90 5.67
N MET A 587 -0.70 -9.20 6.87
CA MET A 587 -1.78 -10.18 7.02
C MET A 587 -3.04 -9.81 6.25
N GLY A 588 -3.39 -8.53 6.22
CA GLY A 588 -4.53 -8.04 5.46
C GLY A 588 -4.36 -8.24 3.96
N SER A 589 -3.22 -7.83 3.41
CA SER A 589 -2.91 -7.99 1.98
C SER A 589 -2.87 -9.47 1.58
N PHE A 590 -2.21 -10.31 2.39
CA PHE A 590 -2.15 -11.75 2.14
C PHE A 590 -3.53 -12.40 2.19
N THR A 591 -4.35 -12.10 3.20
CA THR A 591 -5.72 -12.63 3.33
C THR A 591 -6.61 -12.17 2.17
N PHE A 592 -6.49 -10.91 1.76
CA PHE A 592 -7.21 -10.38 0.60
C PHE A 592 -6.82 -11.11 -0.69
N ALA A 593 -5.54 -11.42 -0.86
CA ALA A 593 -5.06 -12.18 -2.00
C ALA A 593 -5.54 -13.64 -1.97
N VAL A 594 -5.45 -14.31 -0.81
CA VAL A 594 -5.98 -15.67 -0.60
C VAL A 594 -7.49 -15.74 -0.87
N SER A 595 -8.26 -14.72 -0.49
CA SER A 595 -9.72 -14.68 -0.74
C SER A 595 -10.11 -14.77 -2.23
N GLN A 596 -9.18 -14.49 -3.13
CA GLN A 596 -9.35 -14.56 -4.58
C GLN A 596 -8.84 -15.88 -5.19
N MET A 597 -8.15 -16.69 -4.40
CA MET A 597 -7.68 -18.02 -4.80
C MET A 597 -8.79 -19.08 -4.63
N PRO A 598 -8.68 -20.24 -5.32
CA PRO A 598 -9.58 -21.36 -5.10
C PRO A 598 -9.58 -21.84 -3.63
N PRO A 599 -10.72 -22.33 -3.11
CA PRO A 599 -10.81 -22.86 -1.75
C PRO A 599 -10.09 -24.21 -1.60
N GLY A 600 -10.00 -24.70 -0.37
CA GLY A 600 -9.42 -26.01 -0.04
C GLY A 600 -7.90 -26.06 -0.10
N LYS A 601 -7.25 -24.90 0.03
CA LYS A 601 -5.79 -24.75 -0.01
C LYS A 601 -5.25 -24.27 1.32
N ALA A 602 -3.97 -24.59 1.56
CA ALA A 602 -3.21 -24.10 2.69
C ALA A 602 -2.08 -23.19 2.18
N TYR A 603 -1.85 -22.11 2.90
CA TYR A 603 -0.94 -21.03 2.51
C TYR A 603 0.05 -20.72 3.62
N MET A 604 1.26 -20.28 3.29
CA MET A 604 2.23 -19.73 4.24
C MET A 604 2.36 -18.22 4.03
N ALA A 605 1.89 -17.46 5.02
CA ALA A 605 2.09 -16.01 5.10
C ALA A 605 3.51 -15.74 5.64
N GLU A 606 4.42 -15.41 4.72
CA GLU A 606 5.82 -15.10 4.99
C GLU A 606 6.29 -13.91 4.12
N GLY A 607 7.05 -13.01 4.74
CA GLY A 607 7.74 -11.94 4.03
C GLY A 607 9.19 -12.29 3.68
N THR A 608 9.85 -13.08 4.52
CA THR A 608 11.20 -13.60 4.25
C THR A 608 11.36 -14.96 4.89
N THR A 609 11.94 -15.90 4.13
CA THR A 609 12.33 -17.21 4.64
C THR A 609 13.85 -17.26 4.74
N CYS A 610 14.36 -17.34 5.97
CA CYS A 610 15.79 -17.37 6.28
C CYS A 610 16.04 -18.12 7.58
N SER A 611 17.26 -18.62 7.78
CA SER A 611 17.63 -19.23 9.06
C SER A 611 17.73 -18.19 10.18
N TRP A 612 17.67 -18.61 11.44
CA TRP A 612 17.91 -17.68 12.56
C TRP A 612 19.33 -17.09 12.54
N THR A 613 20.31 -17.82 11.99
CA THR A 613 21.66 -17.30 11.77
C THR A 613 21.64 -16.15 10.77
N GLU A 614 20.98 -16.32 9.63
CA GLU A 614 20.83 -15.28 8.61
C GLU A 614 19.98 -14.09 9.10
N TRP A 615 18.99 -14.36 9.94
CA TRP A 615 18.14 -13.35 10.57
C TRP A 615 18.99 -12.41 11.42
N ILE A 616 19.75 -12.93 12.39
CA ILE A 616 20.55 -12.09 13.29
C ILE A 616 21.73 -11.43 12.55
N GLN A 617 22.29 -12.09 11.54
CA GLN A 617 23.30 -11.49 10.67
C GLN A 617 22.75 -10.30 9.86
N SER A 618 21.56 -10.44 9.30
CA SER A 618 20.87 -9.35 8.61
C SER A 618 20.62 -8.16 9.54
N TRP A 619 20.14 -8.43 10.76
CA TRP A 619 19.98 -7.41 11.78
C TRP A 619 21.30 -6.73 12.13
N GLY A 620 22.36 -7.49 12.47
CA GLY A 620 23.67 -6.95 12.83
C GLY A 620 24.31 -6.13 11.72
N LYS A 621 24.15 -6.54 10.45
CA LYS A 621 24.61 -5.77 9.28
C LYS A 621 23.90 -4.42 9.16
N LEU A 622 22.59 -4.37 9.43
CA LEU A 622 21.78 -3.16 9.31
C LEU A 622 21.95 -2.21 10.50
N THR A 623 22.19 -2.74 11.70
CA THR A 623 22.37 -1.95 12.94
C THR A 623 23.84 -1.66 13.27
N GLY A 624 24.78 -2.28 12.55
CA GLY A 624 26.22 -2.16 12.80
C GLY A 624 26.70 -2.91 14.04
N GLN A 625 25.89 -3.81 14.61
CA GLN A 625 26.20 -4.53 15.84
C GLN A 625 26.89 -5.87 15.58
N PRO A 626 27.89 -6.26 16.41
CA PRO A 626 28.45 -7.61 16.37
C PRO A 626 27.39 -8.62 16.82
N VAL A 627 27.26 -9.72 16.07
CA VAL A 627 26.20 -10.71 16.27
C VAL A 627 26.70 -12.14 16.21
N ALA A 628 26.02 -13.04 16.93
CA ALA A 628 26.23 -14.47 16.88
C ALA A 628 24.92 -15.24 17.04
N TYR A 629 24.83 -16.40 16.39
CA TYR A 629 23.79 -17.38 16.67
C TYR A 629 24.38 -18.53 17.50
N ASN A 630 23.62 -19.05 18.46
CA ASN A 630 24.00 -20.19 19.27
C ASN A 630 22.83 -21.16 19.40
N GLN A 631 22.98 -22.35 18.83
CA GLN A 631 22.01 -23.40 19.08
C GLN A 631 22.16 -23.89 20.54
N VAL A 632 21.06 -23.90 21.28
CA VAL A 632 21.01 -24.40 22.67
C VAL A 632 20.22 -25.69 22.74
N THR A 633 20.43 -26.46 23.81
CA THR A 633 19.64 -27.64 24.11
C THR A 633 18.25 -27.26 24.63
N PHE A 634 17.35 -28.25 24.65
CA PHE A 634 16.01 -28.08 25.22
C PHE A 634 16.05 -27.55 26.65
N ASP A 635 16.83 -28.20 27.52
CA ASP A 635 16.91 -27.84 28.95
C ASP A 635 17.52 -26.45 29.17
N GLU A 636 18.51 -26.06 28.36
CA GLU A 636 19.09 -24.71 28.39
C GLU A 636 18.05 -23.65 28.00
N MET A 637 17.22 -23.92 26.99
CA MET A 637 16.14 -23.01 26.59
C MET A 637 15.08 -22.89 27.69
N VAL A 638 14.68 -24.01 28.30
CA VAL A 638 13.74 -24.01 29.44
C VAL A 638 14.28 -23.15 30.58
N ALA A 639 15.53 -23.39 30.97
CA ALA A 639 16.20 -22.64 32.04
C ALA A 639 16.29 -21.13 31.73
N ALA A 640 16.58 -20.77 30.46
CA ALA A 640 16.75 -19.38 30.05
C ALA A 640 15.47 -18.53 30.14
N THR A 641 14.28 -19.14 30.08
CA THR A 641 13.00 -18.41 30.17
C THR A 641 12.60 -18.02 31.60
N GLY A 642 13.17 -18.67 32.62
CA GLY A 642 12.86 -18.39 34.02
C GLY A 642 11.49 -18.89 34.51
N GLU A 643 10.66 -19.49 33.65
CA GLU A 643 9.39 -20.12 34.01
C GLU A 643 9.21 -21.40 33.20
N GLU A 644 9.13 -22.53 33.90
CA GLU A 644 9.21 -23.87 33.30
C GLU A 644 8.17 -24.09 32.18
N ALA A 645 6.91 -23.72 32.39
CA ALA A 645 5.86 -23.95 31.40
C ALA A 645 6.08 -23.15 30.11
N THR A 646 6.49 -21.88 30.21
CA THR A 646 6.86 -21.03 29.07
C THR A 646 8.07 -21.61 28.37
N GLY A 647 9.09 -21.99 29.16
CA GLY A 647 10.31 -22.61 28.67
C GLY A 647 10.06 -23.86 27.84
N ILE A 648 9.24 -24.78 28.32
CA ILE A 648 8.90 -26.01 27.62
C ILE A 648 8.16 -25.71 26.31
N GLU A 649 7.13 -24.85 26.33
CA GLU A 649 6.36 -24.53 25.13
C GLU A 649 7.23 -23.89 24.04
N VAL A 650 8.09 -22.96 24.45
CA VAL A 650 9.01 -22.26 23.56
C VAL A 650 10.10 -23.18 23.03
N ALA A 651 10.69 -24.02 23.88
CA ALA A 651 11.72 -24.97 23.48
C ALA A 651 11.18 -25.97 22.45
N LEU A 652 9.97 -26.51 22.65
CA LEU A 652 9.30 -27.39 21.70
C LEU A 652 9.03 -26.68 20.36
N MET A 653 8.57 -25.43 20.37
CA MET A 653 8.29 -24.66 19.16
C MET A 653 9.54 -24.48 18.29
N PHE A 654 10.66 -24.08 18.89
CA PHE A 654 11.93 -23.89 18.17
C PHE A 654 12.59 -25.23 17.80
N GLU A 655 12.43 -26.28 18.61
CA GLU A 655 12.99 -27.60 18.30
C GLU A 655 12.24 -28.24 17.13
N TYR A 656 10.90 -28.15 17.11
CA TYR A 656 10.05 -28.60 16.01
C TYR A 656 10.42 -27.93 14.66
N THR A 657 10.87 -26.67 14.71
CA THR A 657 11.36 -25.94 13.54
C THR A 657 12.62 -26.57 12.93
N THR A 658 13.38 -27.37 13.69
CA THR A 658 14.55 -28.09 13.16
C THR A 658 14.16 -29.30 12.34
N ASP A 659 13.26 -30.12 12.89
CA ASP A 659 12.87 -31.41 12.35
C ASP A 659 11.50 -31.78 12.92
N PRO A 660 10.44 -31.79 12.11
CA PRO A 660 10.43 -31.81 10.62
C PRO A 660 10.65 -30.47 9.90
N GLY A 661 10.56 -29.33 10.60
CA GLY A 661 10.48 -27.99 9.98
C GLY A 661 9.27 -27.20 10.49
N TYR A 662 9.29 -25.87 10.38
CA TYR A 662 8.24 -25.01 10.95
C TYR A 662 6.82 -25.35 10.47
N ASP A 663 6.67 -25.63 9.17
CA ASP A 663 5.41 -26.02 8.55
C ASP A 663 5.17 -27.54 8.60
N GLY A 664 6.05 -28.30 9.24
CA GLY A 664 5.94 -29.75 9.29
C GLY A 664 6.22 -30.45 7.96
N GLY A 665 6.84 -29.77 6.98
CA GLY A 665 7.04 -30.30 5.63
C GLY A 665 5.76 -30.32 4.78
N MET A 666 4.75 -29.52 5.16
CA MET A 666 3.51 -29.39 4.41
C MET A 666 3.74 -28.67 3.06
N ASP A 667 2.96 -29.05 2.05
CA ASP A 667 2.93 -28.34 0.76
C ASP A 667 2.04 -27.09 0.88
N LEU A 668 2.66 -25.96 1.21
CA LEU A 668 1.99 -24.67 1.43
C LEU A 668 2.27 -23.70 0.29
N LEU A 669 1.21 -23.10 -0.24
CA LEU A 669 1.31 -22.04 -1.24
C LEU A 669 1.80 -20.73 -0.61
N ARG A 670 2.68 -20.00 -1.30
CA ARG A 670 3.27 -18.75 -0.82
C ARG A 670 2.79 -17.55 -1.62
N ALA A 671 3.15 -16.35 -1.18
CA ALA A 671 2.85 -15.12 -1.91
C ALA A 671 3.35 -15.16 -3.37
N GLU A 672 4.46 -15.85 -3.65
CA GLU A 672 4.94 -16.06 -5.02
C GLU A 672 3.95 -16.86 -5.87
N ASP A 673 3.33 -17.92 -5.33
CA ASP A 673 2.35 -18.73 -6.06
C ASP A 673 1.06 -17.96 -6.33
N ILE A 674 0.65 -17.12 -5.38
CA ILE A 674 -0.48 -16.20 -5.54
C ILE A 674 -0.18 -15.17 -6.66
N ARG A 675 1.04 -14.62 -6.70
CA ARG A 675 1.49 -13.71 -7.78
C ARG A 675 1.57 -14.40 -9.14
N LYS A 676 2.00 -15.67 -9.20
CA LYS A 676 1.95 -16.48 -10.43
C LYS A 676 0.52 -16.68 -10.94
N ALA A 677 -0.47 -16.67 -10.05
CA ALA A 677 -1.89 -16.68 -10.41
C ALA A 677 -2.44 -15.29 -10.84
N GLY A 678 -1.58 -14.27 -10.95
CA GLY A 678 -1.95 -12.92 -11.40
C GLY A 678 -2.59 -12.04 -10.32
N ILE A 679 -2.49 -12.44 -9.04
CA ILE A 679 -3.04 -11.68 -7.91
C ILE A 679 -1.91 -10.98 -7.17
N ASP A 680 -2.05 -9.67 -6.96
CA ASP A 680 -1.07 -8.92 -6.18
C ASP A 680 -1.09 -9.34 -4.71
N CYS A 681 0.10 -9.53 -4.16
CA CYS A 681 0.32 -10.01 -2.79
C CYS A 681 1.66 -9.46 -2.28
N PRO A 682 1.72 -8.17 -1.92
CA PRO A 682 2.92 -7.56 -1.35
C PRO A 682 3.17 -8.12 0.05
N MET A 683 4.44 -8.35 0.38
CA MET A 683 4.90 -8.84 1.69
C MET A 683 6.14 -8.06 2.12
N THR A 684 6.23 -7.72 3.40
CA THR A 684 7.33 -6.94 3.98
C THR A 684 8.54 -7.84 4.22
N SER A 685 9.66 -7.53 3.55
CA SER A 685 10.90 -8.29 3.75
C SER A 685 11.52 -8.03 5.12
N LEU A 686 12.36 -8.95 5.61
CA LEU A 686 13.07 -8.79 6.89
C LEU A 686 13.92 -7.51 6.90
N GLU A 687 14.65 -7.25 5.81
CA GLU A 687 15.51 -6.06 5.72
C GLU A 687 14.71 -4.76 5.77
N GLU A 688 13.59 -4.70 5.05
CA GLU A 688 12.68 -3.56 5.06
C GLU A 688 12.10 -3.36 6.45
N TRP A 689 11.62 -4.44 7.08
CA TRP A 689 11.06 -4.38 8.42
C TRP A 689 12.10 -3.86 9.43
N VAL A 690 13.32 -4.42 9.43
CA VAL A 690 14.41 -4.03 10.34
C VAL A 690 14.77 -2.55 10.17
N LYS A 691 14.87 -2.04 8.94
CA LYS A 691 15.18 -0.63 8.68
C LYS A 691 14.12 0.32 9.22
N ASN A 692 12.88 -0.13 9.31
CA ASN A 692 11.74 0.68 9.74
C ASN A 692 11.48 0.61 11.25
N GLN A 693 12.27 -0.17 12.02
CA GLN A 693 12.16 -0.22 13.48
C GLN A 693 13.18 0.71 14.15
N ASP A 694 12.78 1.23 15.32
CA ASP A 694 13.70 1.83 16.29
C ASP A 694 14.34 0.73 17.15
N TRP A 695 15.67 0.68 17.15
CA TRP A 695 16.47 -0.34 17.84
C TRP A 695 17.18 0.20 19.09
N THR A 696 17.02 1.49 19.42
CA THR A 696 17.74 2.13 20.53
C THR A 696 17.51 1.38 21.85
N ASP A 697 16.27 1.01 22.15
CA ASP A 697 15.92 0.26 23.37
C ASP A 697 16.56 -1.13 23.48
N ILE A 698 17.03 -1.71 22.37
CA ILE A 698 17.71 -3.01 22.36
C ILE A 698 19.22 -2.81 22.42
N ILE A 699 19.74 -1.82 21.68
CA ILE A 699 21.18 -1.57 21.57
C ILE A 699 21.74 -0.98 22.88
N ASP A 700 20.98 -0.10 23.53
CA ASP A 700 21.39 0.62 24.73
C ASP A 700 21.23 -0.20 26.03
N LYS A 701 20.51 -1.33 25.98
CA LYS A 701 20.48 -2.34 27.05
C LYS A 701 21.77 -3.15 27.08
#